data_AF-A0A2D5PBR3-F1
#
_entry.id   AF-A0A2D5PBR3-F1
#
_cell.length_a   1.000
_cell.length_b   1.000
_cell.length_c   1.000
_cell.angle_alpha   90.00
_cell.angle_beta   90.00
_cell.angle_gamma   90.00
#
_symmetry.space_group_name_H-M   'P 1'
#
loop_
_entity.id
_entity.type
_entity.pdbx_description
1 polymer ?
#
loop_
_entity_poly.entity_id
_entity_poly.type
_entity_poly.pdbx_seq_one_letter_code
_entity_poly.pdbx_strand_id
1 'polypeptide(L)'
;MTEREISVLPPLDDQILSVIRRLGDYDDPCFFMIRADADNDQVFQALQSAASDYGVELTDVLKQQAGVWFTTADVNAADAVDLASAMAGELTRIYPDARVSVFRHNPIGNAQEAAQWCLIQLNDLIAAQDEAVAVNDYTDRAHWPGIDRYRAISDASRMPPKAAADDGPGPDGAASAVQKDGVIRTLFSKVSSILSTASGTGVSADSSKAGADTGRSWQAMAKTLLEFEVDEGLESIAPFIFNLPNGQALWQYVLSGEGREALQADGSLIDLDQVLVFAHAKQYAPMFYTWLNLTLRGVSHQSDIHSKLHKVLACVSDELLEEEDAQPQRRECYLRIIDIFVHILDQTPLTRDMYIQLVEDEDTAFMTAEEYQQRFQLEAEATSDGLTGSQQEELENIIEVFEDYRFADNENLKSLERLRDENRNVVNPEFWDWEANPEQLLLAAIFLAWDFDRDEEDEFTEALEDRFDAAIVDKICTHVAEVLVNGKDYDEDEDEDEDEGADEGCDTGEQTNEALLTGLRRWLEGDHSVYPDLLETMRARLDLKGYESSRSHVQPAYEALESDPVLALLAACFWRRQAGSHEASAQMIQLFMALAPQATLSCLSRLYRDGFRGFASDEAKEAFLTNRPSMHYGDEFVFNMRMSRYESADAYEKHIRDYISTAGDMRMRTFFNEGLSRLFPPHYQSFFSDVWRRFPDFDYPFDDWADILISATQLRFPYQTFAAMLARDQVLYAGEPAEYNIPMKAGKTMQRNAERADFAVLRHHSDHLEVVLMDAIGKEYEDGEYIGVNNIVIVAESVTDDEIFRLRDKVLTYTQRSQLVKETLQRFINADISYAEYAEITGPYVDTAGYRLYDEHYNPYVGEPLPMIRMEKNKDRQLRFIKVMTADPRRKASILKDIGVALYVDAACQAGTINPDRAASMTRKDLSIEDINPMTAMREEIEQQLAALN
;
A
#
# COMPACT_ATOMS: atom_id res chain seq x y z
N MET A 1 52.38 4.41 -19.25
CA MET A 1 51.71 3.34 -18.49
C MET A 1 50.71 2.72 -19.44
N THR A 2 50.91 1.44 -19.74
CA THR A 2 49.99 0.59 -20.52
C THR A 2 48.65 0.49 -19.80
N GLU A 3 47.56 0.24 -20.53
CA GLU A 3 46.25 -0.19 -20.01
C GLU A 3 46.49 -1.16 -18.84
N ARG A 4 46.44 -0.62 -17.62
CA ARG A 4 46.51 -1.41 -16.40
C ARG A 4 45.21 -2.16 -16.35
N GLU A 5 45.29 -3.44 -16.04
CA GLU A 5 44.19 -4.29 -15.59
C GLU A 5 43.24 -3.43 -14.76
N ILE A 6 42.11 -3.03 -15.35
CA ILE A 6 40.99 -2.55 -14.57
C ILE A 6 40.56 -3.80 -13.83
N SER A 7 41.01 -3.90 -12.57
CA SER A 7 40.59 -4.92 -11.63
C SER A 7 39.07 -4.86 -11.59
N VAL A 8 38.42 -5.77 -12.31
CA VAL A 8 36.98 -5.97 -12.22
C VAL A 8 36.69 -6.22 -10.76
N LEU A 9 35.94 -5.33 -10.11
CA LEU A 9 35.52 -5.56 -8.74
C LEU A 9 34.83 -6.94 -8.65
N PRO A 10 35.05 -7.68 -7.55
CA PRO A 10 34.48 -9.01 -7.41
C PRO A 10 32.94 -8.93 -7.42
N PRO A 11 32.25 -10.04 -7.78
CA PRO A 11 30.81 -10.11 -7.64
C PRO A 11 30.38 -9.85 -6.19
N LEU A 12 29.13 -9.40 -6.00
CA LEU A 12 28.54 -9.18 -4.68
C LEU A 12 28.67 -10.44 -3.82
N ASP A 13 29.06 -10.27 -2.56
CA ASP A 13 29.16 -11.38 -1.64
C ASP A 13 27.77 -11.86 -1.17
N ASP A 14 27.72 -13.05 -0.57
CA ASP A 14 26.46 -13.65 -0.13
C ASP A 14 25.76 -12.85 0.98
N GLN A 15 26.51 -12.05 1.76
CA GLN A 15 25.93 -11.22 2.82
C GLN A 15 25.16 -10.04 2.21
N ILE A 16 25.77 -9.33 1.27
CA ILE A 16 25.12 -8.25 0.51
C ILE A 16 23.93 -8.82 -0.27
N LEU A 17 24.07 -10.00 -0.90
CA LEU A 17 22.95 -10.66 -1.59
C LEU A 17 21.82 -11.04 -0.63
N SER A 18 22.11 -11.40 0.63
CA SER A 18 21.06 -11.69 1.61
C SER A 18 20.27 -10.45 1.99
N VAL A 19 20.93 -9.29 2.17
CA VAL A 19 20.26 -8.00 2.40
C VAL A 19 19.38 -7.63 1.22
N ILE A 20 19.95 -7.70 0.00
CA ILE A 20 19.26 -7.38 -1.25
C ILE A 20 18.02 -8.25 -1.47
N ARG A 21 18.02 -9.53 -1.08
CA ARG A 21 16.85 -10.41 -1.24
C ARG A 21 15.68 -10.03 -0.35
N ARG A 22 15.92 -9.28 0.73
CA ARG A 22 14.85 -8.72 1.59
C ARG A 22 14.21 -7.48 0.96
N LEU A 23 14.87 -6.89 -0.04
CA LEU A 23 14.42 -5.70 -0.75
C LEU A 23 13.60 -6.15 -1.97
N GLY A 24 12.28 -5.97 -1.88
CA GLY A 24 11.31 -6.48 -2.84
C GLY A 24 10.43 -5.42 -3.48
N ASP A 25 10.40 -4.19 -2.97
CA ASP A 25 9.49 -3.14 -3.40
C ASP A 25 10.17 -2.06 -4.26
N TYR A 26 9.41 -1.40 -5.12
CA TYR A 26 9.87 -0.25 -5.88
C TYR A 26 10.32 0.90 -4.97
N ASP A 27 9.73 1.03 -3.77
CA ASP A 27 10.05 2.05 -2.77
C ASP A 27 11.15 1.63 -1.79
N ASP A 28 11.84 0.51 -2.04
CA ASP A 28 13.00 0.05 -1.25
C ASP A 28 14.06 1.16 -1.05
N PRO A 29 14.84 1.13 0.05
CA PRO A 29 15.87 2.12 0.35
C PRO A 29 16.92 2.29 -0.76
N CYS A 30 17.56 3.47 -0.81
CA CYS A 30 18.64 3.75 -1.76
C CYS A 30 19.88 2.89 -1.49
N PHE A 31 20.54 2.42 -2.56
CA PHE A 31 21.76 1.61 -2.49
C PHE A 31 23.01 2.49 -2.56
N PHE A 32 23.92 2.33 -1.61
CA PHE A 32 25.22 3.00 -1.63
C PHE A 32 26.33 1.97 -1.77
N MET A 33 27.13 2.07 -2.83
CA MET A 33 28.36 1.31 -3.04
C MET A 33 29.56 2.24 -2.90
N ILE A 34 30.46 1.96 -1.96
CA ILE A 34 31.53 2.87 -1.57
C ILE A 34 32.87 2.16 -1.74
N ARG A 35 33.83 2.76 -2.44
CA ARG A 35 35.23 2.30 -2.46
C ARG A 35 36.04 3.16 -1.50
N ALA A 36 36.65 2.53 -0.49
CA ALA A 36 37.62 3.18 0.40
C ALA A 36 38.69 2.16 0.85
N ASP A 37 39.97 2.49 0.69
CA ASP A 37 41.09 1.61 1.01
C ASP A 37 41.54 1.80 2.47
N ALA A 38 40.74 1.23 3.37
CA ALA A 38 40.60 1.72 4.73
C ALA A 38 40.38 0.62 5.78
N ASP A 39 40.68 0.99 7.03
CA ASP A 39 40.30 0.21 8.21
C ASP A 39 38.79 0.31 8.46
N ASN A 40 38.20 -0.76 9.01
CA ASN A 40 36.74 -0.88 9.06
C ASN A 40 36.08 0.22 9.88
N ASP A 41 36.65 0.50 11.05
CA ASP A 41 36.09 1.44 12.01
C ASP A 41 36.10 2.87 11.47
N GLN A 42 37.11 3.23 10.67
CA GLN A 42 37.26 4.58 10.11
C GLN A 42 36.24 4.85 9.00
N VAL A 43 35.96 3.86 8.14
CA VAL A 43 34.91 3.99 7.12
C VAL A 43 33.55 4.09 7.78
N PHE A 44 33.27 3.19 8.73
CA PHE A 44 31.99 3.17 9.44
C PHE A 44 31.72 4.50 10.15
N GLN A 45 32.70 5.03 10.90
CA GLN A 45 32.58 6.33 11.58
C GLN A 45 32.38 7.50 10.60
N ALA A 46 33.07 7.49 9.46
CA ALA A 46 32.91 8.54 8.45
C ALA A 46 31.51 8.49 7.80
N LEU A 47 31.00 7.30 7.52
CA LEU A 47 29.64 7.11 6.99
C LEU A 47 28.57 7.52 8.00
N GLN A 48 28.70 7.10 9.26
CA GLN A 48 27.78 7.47 10.34
C GLN A 48 27.80 8.97 10.62
N SER A 49 28.98 9.60 10.59
CA SER A 49 29.10 11.07 10.72
C SER A 49 28.38 11.78 9.57
N ALA A 50 28.55 11.31 8.34
CA ALA A 50 27.86 11.88 7.18
C ALA A 50 26.34 11.71 7.27
N ALA A 51 25.85 10.56 7.75
CA ALA A 51 24.42 10.30 7.86
C ALA A 51 23.75 11.07 9.02
N SER A 52 24.45 11.19 10.16
CA SER A 52 23.98 11.94 11.33
C SER A 52 23.73 13.42 11.01
N ASP A 53 24.56 14.03 10.17
CA ASP A 53 24.38 15.42 9.73
C ASP A 53 23.06 15.64 8.96
N TYR A 54 22.50 14.57 8.37
CA TYR A 54 21.22 14.58 7.64
C TYR A 54 20.08 13.97 8.44
N GLY A 55 20.34 13.45 9.65
CA GLY A 55 19.33 12.73 10.44
C GLY A 55 18.85 11.44 9.76
N VAL A 56 19.75 10.82 8.98
CA VAL A 56 19.49 9.57 8.25
C VAL A 56 20.19 8.43 8.98
N GLU A 57 19.51 7.31 9.11
CA GLU A 57 20.11 6.07 9.61
C GLU A 57 20.62 5.23 8.44
N LEU A 58 21.85 4.72 8.56
CA LEU A 58 22.42 3.79 7.58
C LEU A 58 22.20 2.37 8.05
N THR A 59 21.58 1.56 7.21
CA THR A 59 21.34 0.14 7.47
C THR A 59 22.36 -0.71 6.73
N ASP A 60 22.67 -1.88 7.30
CA ASP A 60 23.47 -2.94 6.66
C ASP A 60 24.83 -2.45 6.11
N VAL A 61 25.64 -1.77 6.92
CA VAL A 61 27.00 -1.33 6.52
C VAL A 61 27.93 -2.55 6.42
N LEU A 62 27.98 -3.14 5.23
CA LEU A 62 28.71 -4.38 4.95
C LEU A 62 29.98 -4.11 4.16
N LYS A 63 31.08 -4.79 4.54
CA LYS A 63 32.34 -4.73 3.81
C LYS A 63 32.46 -5.88 2.81
N GLN A 64 32.56 -5.54 1.54
CA GLN A 64 32.91 -6.46 0.46
C GLN A 64 34.44 -6.54 0.29
N GLN A 65 34.88 -7.53 -0.49
CA GLN A 65 36.26 -7.66 -0.94
C GLN A 65 36.76 -6.42 -1.71
N ALA A 66 38.09 -6.26 -1.79
CA ALA A 66 38.77 -5.15 -2.46
C ALA A 66 38.40 -3.75 -1.91
N GLY A 67 38.02 -3.66 -0.63
CA GLY A 67 37.71 -2.41 0.06
C GLY A 67 36.52 -1.67 -0.54
N VAL A 68 35.55 -2.43 -1.04
CA VAL A 68 34.21 -1.96 -1.39
C VAL A 68 33.32 -2.17 -0.18
N TRP A 69 32.38 -1.26 0.02
CA TRP A 69 31.41 -1.24 1.09
C TRP A 69 30.02 -1.05 0.51
N PHE A 70 29.04 -1.65 1.15
CA PHE A 70 27.64 -1.57 0.82
C PHE A 70 26.88 -1.04 2.03
N THR A 71 25.88 -0.19 1.80
CA THR A 71 24.90 0.21 2.81
C THR A 71 23.63 0.67 2.12
N THR A 72 22.53 0.70 2.86
CA THR A 72 21.24 1.22 2.41
C THR A 72 20.82 2.39 3.28
N ALA A 73 20.02 3.30 2.72
CA ALA A 73 19.43 4.39 3.48
C ALA A 73 18.06 4.77 2.89
N ASP A 74 17.08 5.00 3.77
CA ASP A 74 15.76 5.47 3.36
C ASP A 74 15.78 7.00 3.21
N VAL A 75 16.00 7.45 1.97
CA VAL A 75 16.14 8.86 1.62
C VAL A 75 15.49 9.13 0.27
N ASN A 76 14.90 10.33 0.12
CA ASN A 76 14.39 10.77 -1.17
C ASN A 76 15.53 11.14 -2.14
N ALA A 77 15.19 11.42 -3.40
CA ALA A 77 16.18 11.67 -4.46
C ALA A 77 17.14 12.83 -4.16
N ALA A 78 16.65 13.93 -3.58
CA ALA A 78 17.48 15.08 -3.28
C ALA A 78 18.44 14.75 -2.12
N ASP A 79 17.90 14.13 -1.07
CA ASP A 79 18.68 13.76 0.11
C ASP A 79 19.72 12.67 -0.20
N ALA A 80 19.44 11.75 -1.11
CA ALA A 80 20.39 10.73 -1.56
C ALA A 80 21.65 11.32 -2.22
N VAL A 81 21.49 12.38 -3.03
CA VAL A 81 22.59 13.10 -3.69
C VAL A 81 23.44 13.83 -2.66
N ASP A 82 22.79 14.54 -1.74
CA ASP A 82 23.45 15.32 -0.71
C ASP A 82 24.18 14.41 0.28
N LEU A 83 23.55 13.30 0.68
CA LEU A 83 24.14 12.27 1.53
C LEU A 83 25.35 11.60 0.86
N ALA A 84 25.26 11.20 -0.41
CA ALA A 84 26.39 10.61 -1.14
C ALA A 84 27.58 11.60 -1.23
N SER A 85 27.28 12.88 -1.42
CA SER A 85 28.29 13.96 -1.43
C SER A 85 28.93 14.16 -0.06
N ALA A 86 28.14 14.10 1.01
CA ALA A 86 28.64 14.17 2.39
C ALA A 86 29.53 12.96 2.73
N MET A 87 29.08 11.74 2.40
CA MET A 87 29.86 10.51 2.57
C MET A 87 31.19 10.61 1.84
N ALA A 88 31.18 11.00 0.56
CA ALA A 88 32.41 11.17 -0.21
C ALA A 88 33.31 12.26 0.39
N GLY A 89 32.75 13.36 0.88
CA GLY A 89 33.48 14.45 1.53
C GLY A 89 34.18 14.01 2.81
N GLU A 90 33.50 13.28 3.69
CA GLU A 90 34.11 12.74 4.92
C GLU A 90 35.15 11.66 4.59
N LEU A 91 34.84 10.76 3.66
CA LEU A 91 35.77 9.70 3.27
C LEU A 91 37.01 10.24 2.55
N THR A 92 36.90 11.25 1.68
CA THR A 92 38.05 11.82 0.95
C THR A 92 39.02 12.60 1.82
N ARG A 93 38.58 13.09 3.00
CA ARG A 93 39.49 13.67 4.00
C ARG A 93 40.46 12.64 4.55
N ILE A 94 40.02 11.39 4.66
CA ILE A 94 40.78 10.28 5.22
C ILE A 94 41.49 9.51 4.09
N TYR A 95 40.79 9.27 2.99
CA TYR A 95 41.20 8.46 1.85
C TYR A 95 40.95 9.23 0.53
N PRO A 96 41.96 9.90 -0.04
CA PRO A 96 41.79 10.74 -1.24
C PRO A 96 41.18 10.02 -2.45
N ASP A 97 41.32 8.69 -2.52
CA ASP A 97 40.80 7.85 -3.60
C ASP A 97 39.39 7.29 -3.30
N ALA A 98 38.72 7.76 -2.23
CA ALA A 98 37.37 7.31 -1.89
C ALA A 98 36.36 7.69 -2.97
N ARG A 99 35.46 6.77 -3.30
CA ARG A 99 34.39 6.97 -4.31
C ARG A 99 33.07 6.44 -3.76
N VAL A 100 31.99 7.15 -4.05
CA VAL A 100 30.63 6.79 -3.61
C VAL A 100 29.71 6.71 -4.82
N SER A 101 29.09 5.56 -5.03
CA SER A 101 28.07 5.33 -6.05
C SER A 101 26.74 5.17 -5.34
N VAL A 102 25.70 5.88 -5.79
CA VAL A 102 24.35 5.76 -5.24
C VAL A 102 23.34 5.45 -6.32
N PHE A 103 22.49 4.47 -6.03
CA PHE A 103 21.38 4.05 -6.87
C PHE A 103 20.07 4.25 -6.11
N ARG A 104 19.16 5.01 -6.71
CA ARG A 104 17.89 5.34 -6.10
C ARG A 104 16.89 4.18 -6.25
N HIS A 105 16.51 3.57 -5.13
CA HIS A 105 15.55 2.47 -5.01
C HIS A 105 15.86 1.23 -5.88
N ASN A 106 14.90 0.30 -5.96
CA ASN A 106 14.89 -0.86 -6.86
C ASN A 106 13.98 -0.65 -8.11
N PRO A 107 14.26 0.31 -9.00
CA PRO A 107 13.32 0.72 -10.04
C PRO A 107 13.23 -0.22 -11.23
N ILE A 108 14.02 -1.29 -11.24
CA ILE A 108 13.92 -2.37 -12.23
C ILE A 108 13.14 -3.58 -11.71
N GLY A 109 12.60 -3.50 -10.49
CA GLY A 109 11.85 -4.59 -9.85
C GLY A 109 12.71 -5.82 -9.57
N ASN A 110 14.03 -5.64 -9.52
CA ASN A 110 15.02 -6.68 -9.23
C ASN A 110 16.21 -6.06 -8.49
N ALA A 111 16.17 -6.10 -7.17
CA ALA A 111 17.14 -5.44 -6.31
C ALA A 111 18.57 -5.98 -6.54
N GLN A 112 18.70 -7.26 -6.89
CA GLN A 112 19.99 -7.89 -7.19
C GLN A 112 20.62 -7.32 -8.46
N GLU A 113 19.83 -7.13 -9.51
CA GLU A 113 20.29 -6.49 -10.72
C GLU A 113 20.62 -5.00 -10.47
N ALA A 114 19.82 -4.29 -9.66
CA ALA A 114 20.05 -2.89 -9.31
C ALA A 114 21.37 -2.69 -8.53
N ALA A 115 21.65 -3.55 -7.54
CA ALA A 115 22.89 -3.53 -6.78
C ALA A 115 24.11 -3.88 -7.65
N GLN A 116 23.98 -4.82 -8.59
CA GLN A 116 25.03 -5.09 -9.57
C GLN A 116 25.30 -3.86 -10.46
N TRP A 117 24.25 -3.11 -10.81
CA TRP A 117 24.41 -1.90 -11.60
C TRP A 117 25.12 -0.79 -10.83
N CYS A 118 24.79 -0.65 -9.54
CA CYS A 118 25.49 0.26 -8.63
C CYS A 118 26.99 -0.08 -8.52
N LEU A 119 27.33 -1.38 -8.44
CA LEU A 119 28.73 -1.82 -8.43
C LEU A 119 29.48 -1.51 -9.74
N ILE A 120 28.83 -1.65 -10.89
CA ILE A 120 29.42 -1.28 -12.19
C ILE A 120 29.61 0.24 -12.28
N GLN A 121 28.65 1.03 -11.80
CA GLN A 121 28.78 2.49 -11.76
C GLN A 121 29.96 2.90 -10.86
N LEU A 122 30.15 2.24 -9.72
CA LEU A 122 31.32 2.43 -8.87
C LEU A 122 32.64 2.11 -9.59
N ASN A 123 32.70 1.04 -10.38
CA ASN A 123 33.88 0.72 -11.19
C ASN A 123 34.22 1.84 -12.19
N ASP A 124 33.22 2.37 -12.87
CA ASP A 124 33.39 3.43 -13.85
C ASP A 124 33.83 4.74 -13.17
N LEU A 125 33.27 5.04 -12.00
CA LEU A 125 33.67 6.16 -11.16
C LEU A 125 35.13 6.04 -10.68
N ILE A 126 35.58 4.84 -10.31
CA ILE A 126 37.00 4.57 -9.98
C ILE A 126 37.90 4.82 -11.19
N ALA A 127 37.44 4.46 -12.40
CA ALA A 127 38.21 4.65 -13.63
C ALA A 127 38.29 6.13 -14.07
N ALA A 128 37.25 6.93 -13.82
CA ALA A 128 37.16 8.32 -14.24
C ALA A 128 38.13 9.28 -13.52
N GLN A 129 38.63 8.90 -12.34
CA GLN A 129 39.57 9.65 -11.45
C GLN A 129 39.11 11.03 -10.96
N ASP A 130 38.42 11.83 -11.77
CA ASP A 130 38.11 13.24 -11.49
C ASP A 130 36.82 13.46 -10.66
N GLU A 131 35.99 12.42 -10.49
CA GLU A 131 34.72 12.49 -9.78
C GLU A 131 34.75 11.62 -8.52
N ALA A 132 34.19 12.12 -7.41
CA ALA A 132 34.13 11.40 -6.13
C ALA A 132 32.77 10.71 -5.90
N VAL A 133 31.73 11.15 -6.61
CA VAL A 133 30.35 10.67 -6.46
C VAL A 133 29.75 10.39 -7.82
N ALA A 134 29.02 9.29 -7.96
CA ALA A 134 28.14 9.02 -9.08
C ALA A 134 26.73 8.73 -8.55
N VAL A 135 25.73 9.40 -9.11
CA VAL A 135 24.32 9.24 -8.74
C VAL A 135 23.53 8.69 -9.92
N ASN A 136 22.72 7.68 -9.68
CA ASN A 136 21.66 7.28 -10.61
C ASN A 136 20.29 7.46 -9.94
N ASP A 137 19.59 8.52 -10.32
CA ASP A 137 18.28 8.91 -9.76
C ASP A 137 17.08 8.51 -10.65
N TYR A 138 17.36 7.83 -11.77
CA TYR A 138 16.40 7.34 -12.76
C TYR A 138 15.52 8.40 -13.43
N THR A 139 15.88 9.68 -13.34
CA THR A 139 15.08 10.78 -13.89
C THR A 139 15.18 10.90 -15.42
N ASP A 140 16.29 10.48 -16.04
CA ASP A 140 16.48 10.49 -17.50
C ASP A 140 16.63 9.08 -18.08
N ARG A 141 15.49 8.40 -18.28
CA ARG A 141 15.41 7.04 -18.85
C ARG A 141 16.05 6.89 -20.24
N ALA A 142 16.21 7.98 -20.99
CA ALA A 142 16.73 7.94 -22.35
C ALA A 142 18.27 8.03 -22.40
N HIS A 143 18.90 8.63 -21.39
CA HIS A 143 20.35 8.88 -21.37
C HIS A 143 21.04 8.32 -20.14
N TRP A 144 20.49 7.25 -19.56
CA TRP A 144 21.12 6.51 -18.46
C TRP A 144 22.61 6.25 -18.75
N PRO A 145 23.52 6.87 -17.97
CA PRO A 145 24.95 6.68 -18.15
C PRO A 145 25.29 5.19 -18.05
N GLY A 146 25.75 4.60 -19.14
CA GLY A 146 26.14 3.18 -19.20
C GLY A 146 25.04 2.20 -19.62
N ILE A 147 23.79 2.59 -19.91
CA ILE A 147 22.68 1.67 -20.23
C ILE A 147 22.98 0.68 -21.35
N ASP A 148 23.71 1.11 -22.38
CA ASP A 148 24.10 0.25 -23.49
C ASP A 148 25.09 -0.84 -23.05
N ARG A 149 26.00 -0.49 -22.12
CA ARG A 149 26.95 -1.43 -21.52
C ARG A 149 26.22 -2.38 -20.57
N TYR A 150 25.24 -1.88 -19.81
CA TYR A 150 24.39 -2.70 -18.94
C TYR A 150 23.56 -3.72 -19.72
N ARG A 151 22.90 -3.29 -20.80
CA ARG A 151 22.17 -4.19 -21.72
C ARG A 151 23.10 -5.25 -22.31
N ALA A 152 24.30 -4.85 -22.75
CA ALA A 152 25.28 -5.78 -23.29
C ALA A 152 25.79 -6.82 -22.27
N ILE A 153 25.94 -6.45 -20.99
CA ILE A 153 26.36 -7.37 -19.92
C ILE A 153 25.23 -8.35 -19.57
N SER A 154 23.99 -7.86 -19.42
CA SER A 154 22.81 -8.70 -19.19
C SER A 154 22.56 -9.67 -20.36
N ASP A 155 22.76 -9.23 -21.59
CA ASP A 155 22.61 -10.09 -22.77
C ASP A 155 23.71 -11.16 -22.85
N ALA A 156 24.93 -10.83 -22.42
CA ALA A 156 26.06 -11.76 -22.42
C ALA A 156 25.94 -12.84 -21.33
N SER A 157 25.41 -12.52 -20.15
CA SER A 157 25.18 -13.48 -19.06
C SER A 157 24.00 -14.44 -19.32
N ARG A 158 23.13 -14.12 -20.28
CA ARG A 158 22.00 -14.97 -20.71
C ARG A 158 22.34 -15.96 -21.84
N MET A 159 23.53 -15.87 -22.45
CA MET A 159 23.95 -16.84 -23.46
C MET A 159 24.55 -18.10 -22.82
N PRO A 160 24.08 -19.32 -23.16
CA PRO A 160 24.64 -20.55 -22.61
C PRO A 160 26.12 -20.72 -23.03
N PRO A 161 26.98 -21.29 -22.16
CA PRO A 161 28.40 -21.44 -22.46
C PRO A 161 28.57 -22.31 -23.71
N LYS A 162 29.24 -21.74 -24.71
CA LYS A 162 29.51 -22.38 -26.01
C LYS A 162 30.31 -23.66 -25.77
N ALA A 163 29.68 -24.82 -25.98
CA ALA A 163 30.31 -26.13 -25.82
C ALA A 163 31.63 -26.18 -26.60
N ALA A 164 32.72 -26.47 -25.91
CA ALA A 164 34.01 -26.71 -26.51
C ALA A 164 33.90 -27.95 -27.42
N ALA A 165 34.12 -27.77 -28.71
CA ALA A 165 34.22 -28.86 -29.67
C ALA A 165 35.48 -29.68 -29.37
N ASP A 166 35.29 -30.89 -28.85
CA ASP A 166 36.34 -31.88 -28.68
C ASP A 166 36.33 -32.85 -29.87
N ASP A 167 37.37 -32.76 -30.69
CA ASP A 167 37.66 -33.63 -31.82
C ASP A 167 38.30 -34.94 -31.31
N GLY A 168 37.58 -36.06 -31.38
CA GLY A 168 38.18 -37.37 -31.08
C GLY A 168 37.31 -38.59 -31.42
N PRO A 169 37.88 -39.68 -31.98
CA PRO A 169 37.19 -40.58 -32.89
C PRO A 169 36.42 -41.72 -32.19
N GLY A 170 35.31 -42.12 -32.82
CA GLY A 170 34.53 -43.30 -32.43
C GLY A 170 35.29 -44.63 -32.58
N PRO A 171 34.71 -45.72 -32.07
CA PRO A 171 34.37 -46.80 -33.00
C PRO A 171 33.08 -47.60 -32.70
N ASP A 172 32.51 -48.06 -33.81
CA ASP A 172 31.96 -49.40 -34.07
C ASP A 172 30.61 -49.88 -33.53
N GLY A 173 29.75 -50.19 -34.53
CA GLY A 173 28.93 -51.40 -34.61
C GLY A 173 27.53 -51.30 -34.00
N ALA A 174 26.45 -51.83 -34.57
CA ALA A 174 26.19 -52.57 -35.81
C ALA A 174 24.64 -52.62 -35.95
N ALA A 175 24.10 -52.24 -37.11
CA ALA A 175 23.36 -53.11 -38.05
C ALA A 175 22.11 -53.81 -37.46
N SER A 176 20.88 -53.59 -37.97
CA SER A 176 20.33 -54.20 -39.21
C SER A 176 18.81 -53.94 -39.15
N ALA A 177 17.98 -53.73 -40.18
CA ALA A 177 18.03 -54.21 -41.55
C ALA A 177 16.95 -53.54 -42.46
N VAL A 178 17.26 -53.46 -43.77
CA VAL A 178 16.37 -53.65 -44.97
C VAL A 178 15.42 -52.48 -45.34
N GLN A 179 15.65 -51.58 -46.32
CA GLN A 179 16.12 -51.63 -47.74
C GLN A 179 15.11 -52.32 -48.69
N LYS A 180 14.41 -51.66 -49.63
CA LYS A 180 14.79 -51.09 -50.96
C LYS A 180 13.47 -50.70 -51.67
N ASP A 181 13.31 -49.87 -52.70
CA ASP A 181 14.10 -49.05 -53.64
C ASP A 181 13.03 -48.30 -54.48
N GLY A 182 13.34 -47.16 -55.12
CA GLY A 182 12.59 -46.77 -56.33
C GLY A 182 12.39 -45.29 -56.71
N VAL A 183 13.48 -44.58 -56.99
CA VAL A 183 13.71 -43.70 -58.16
C VAL A 183 12.56 -42.86 -58.75
N ILE A 184 12.72 -41.54 -58.51
CA ILE A 184 12.50 -40.33 -59.32
C ILE A 184 12.38 -40.49 -60.86
N ARG A 185 11.28 -39.96 -61.43
CA ARG A 185 11.10 -39.17 -62.69
C ARG A 185 9.67 -39.43 -63.17
N THR A 186 8.75 -38.46 -63.19
CA THR A 186 8.44 -37.45 -64.23
C THR A 186 7.22 -36.67 -63.65
N LEU A 187 7.01 -35.36 -63.72
CA LEU A 187 6.97 -34.41 -64.84
C LEU A 187 6.80 -32.98 -64.28
N PHE A 188 7.50 -32.02 -64.87
CA PHE A 188 7.30 -30.57 -64.79
C PHE A 188 5.84 -30.15 -65.08
N SER A 189 5.29 -29.10 -64.43
CA SER A 189 5.37 -27.71 -64.94
C SER A 189 4.33 -26.75 -64.31
N LYS A 190 4.78 -25.52 -64.01
CA LYS A 190 4.02 -24.26 -63.76
C LYS A 190 3.32 -24.19 -62.39
N VAL A 191 3.62 -23.23 -61.52
CA VAL A 191 3.71 -21.80 -61.78
C VAL A 191 4.81 -21.17 -60.91
N SER A 192 5.90 -20.79 -61.55
CA SER A 192 6.84 -19.79 -61.05
C SER A 192 7.20 -18.92 -62.25
N SER A 193 6.55 -17.76 -62.39
CA SER A 193 6.95 -16.76 -63.39
C SER A 193 6.64 -15.31 -62.98
N ILE A 194 6.65 -15.00 -61.69
CA ILE A 194 6.68 -13.63 -61.15
C ILE A 194 7.47 -13.79 -59.84
N LEU A 195 8.80 -13.84 -59.82
CA LEU A 195 9.71 -12.71 -59.92
C LEU A 195 11.14 -13.25 -59.92
N SER A 196 11.89 -13.07 -61.01
CA SER A 196 13.35 -13.01 -60.91
C SER A 196 13.93 -12.06 -61.96
N THR A 197 14.55 -10.98 -61.47
CA THR A 197 15.77 -10.27 -61.92
C THR A 197 15.71 -8.86 -61.32
N ALA A 198 16.67 -8.39 -60.53
CA ALA A 198 18.11 -8.39 -60.79
C ALA A 198 18.94 -8.41 -59.48
N SER A 199 19.91 -9.34 -59.37
CA SER A 199 21.37 -9.14 -59.24
C SER A 199 21.82 -8.14 -58.15
N GLY A 200 22.66 -8.45 -57.16
CA GLY A 200 23.58 -9.57 -56.95
C GLY A 200 24.93 -8.99 -56.49
N THR A 201 25.45 -9.43 -55.34
CA THR A 201 26.87 -9.63 -54.99
C THR A 201 26.92 -10.15 -53.54
N GLY A 202 27.54 -11.30 -53.31
CA GLY A 202 27.60 -11.93 -52.00
C GLY A 202 28.69 -11.37 -51.08
N VAL A 203 28.48 -11.47 -49.77
CA VAL A 203 29.50 -11.48 -48.71
C VAL A 203 28.91 -12.19 -47.46
N SER A 204 29.71 -13.11 -46.91
CA SER A 204 29.85 -13.57 -45.50
C SER A 204 28.61 -13.83 -44.62
N ALA A 205 28.61 -15.01 -44.00
CA ALA A 205 27.75 -15.37 -42.88
C ALA A 205 28.10 -14.51 -41.65
N ASP A 206 27.10 -13.79 -41.15
CA ASP A 206 27.14 -13.00 -39.91
C ASP A 206 25.78 -13.24 -39.21
N SER A 207 25.80 -13.97 -38.08
CA SER A 207 24.60 -14.49 -37.40
C SER A 207 23.90 -13.46 -36.48
N SER A 208 24.29 -12.19 -36.53
CA SER A 208 23.71 -11.09 -35.75
C SER A 208 22.62 -10.30 -36.49
N LYS A 209 22.26 -10.67 -37.73
CA LYS A 209 21.25 -9.98 -38.55
C LYS A 209 19.87 -10.65 -38.63
N ALA A 210 19.68 -11.83 -38.04
CA ALA A 210 18.43 -12.59 -38.18
C ALA A 210 17.21 -11.94 -37.48
N GLY A 211 17.42 -11.14 -36.43
CA GLY A 211 16.32 -10.47 -35.70
C GLY A 211 15.73 -9.23 -36.39
N ALA A 212 16.45 -8.61 -37.32
CA ALA A 212 16.00 -7.39 -38.01
C ALA A 212 15.19 -7.69 -39.29
N ASP A 213 15.32 -8.89 -39.85
CA ASP A 213 14.65 -9.28 -41.11
C ASP A 213 13.25 -9.90 -40.87
N THR A 214 12.98 -10.43 -39.67
CA THR A 214 11.63 -10.92 -39.28
C THR A 214 10.65 -9.76 -39.04
N GLY A 215 11.13 -8.61 -38.57
CA GLY A 215 10.31 -7.43 -38.25
C GLY A 215 9.54 -6.81 -39.42
N ARG A 216 9.92 -7.12 -40.68
CA ARG A 216 9.20 -6.64 -41.89
C ARG A 216 8.23 -7.65 -42.48
N SER A 217 8.26 -8.89 -42.02
CA SER A 217 7.49 -9.99 -42.63
C SER A 217 6.00 -9.89 -42.31
N TRP A 218 5.66 -9.63 -41.03
CA TRP A 218 4.27 -9.54 -40.59
C TRP A 218 3.55 -8.29 -41.13
N GLN A 219 4.26 -7.15 -41.23
CA GLN A 219 3.73 -5.92 -41.83
C GLN A 219 3.39 -6.10 -43.31
N ALA A 220 4.24 -6.82 -44.05
CA ALA A 220 3.97 -7.13 -45.45
C ALA A 220 2.75 -8.03 -45.63
N MET A 221 2.55 -9.01 -44.73
CA MET A 221 1.34 -9.85 -44.71
C MET A 221 0.10 -9.02 -44.40
N ALA A 222 0.13 -8.19 -43.35
CA ALA A 222 -1.01 -7.36 -42.96
C ALA A 222 -1.42 -6.41 -44.08
N LYS A 223 -0.46 -5.71 -44.70
CA LYS A 223 -0.70 -4.83 -45.86
C LYS A 223 -1.29 -5.53 -47.08
N THR A 224 -1.09 -6.85 -47.21
CA THR A 224 -1.59 -7.63 -48.34
C THR A 224 -2.99 -8.20 -48.08
N LEU A 225 -3.29 -8.54 -46.82
CA LEU A 225 -4.48 -9.30 -46.44
C LEU A 225 -5.58 -8.45 -45.78
N LEU A 226 -5.25 -7.30 -45.19
CA LEU A 226 -6.22 -6.41 -44.58
C LEU A 226 -6.68 -5.33 -45.56
N GLU A 227 -7.97 -4.99 -45.49
CA GLU A 227 -8.56 -3.88 -46.23
C GLU A 227 -8.45 -2.54 -45.48
N PHE A 228 -7.87 -2.55 -44.27
CA PHE A 228 -7.68 -1.38 -43.41
C PHE A 228 -6.20 -1.20 -43.01
N GLU A 229 -5.85 0.02 -42.58
CA GLU A 229 -4.52 0.33 -42.07
C GLU A 229 -4.35 -0.24 -40.66
N VAL A 230 -3.15 -0.76 -40.37
CA VAL A 230 -2.79 -1.32 -39.06
C VAL A 230 -2.29 -0.17 -38.19
N ASP A 231 -2.88 0.00 -37.02
CA ASP A 231 -2.49 1.02 -36.04
C ASP A 231 -1.70 0.40 -34.85
N GLU A 232 -1.51 1.18 -33.79
CA GLU A 232 -0.58 0.85 -32.70
C GLU A 232 -0.95 -0.42 -31.93
N GLY A 233 -2.24 -0.74 -31.79
CA GLY A 233 -2.74 -1.92 -31.09
C GLY A 233 -2.28 -3.21 -31.79
N LEU A 234 -2.61 -3.38 -33.06
CA LEU A 234 -2.17 -4.53 -33.86
C LEU A 234 -0.66 -4.54 -34.08
N GLU A 235 -0.03 -3.38 -34.29
CA GLU A 235 1.44 -3.31 -34.40
C GLU A 235 2.14 -3.77 -33.11
N SER A 236 1.53 -3.53 -31.94
CA SER A 236 2.09 -3.97 -30.66
C SER A 236 2.02 -5.49 -30.48
N ILE A 237 0.93 -6.13 -30.89
CA ILE A 237 0.66 -7.56 -30.64
C ILE A 237 1.14 -8.48 -31.77
N ALA A 238 1.29 -7.97 -33.00
CA ALA A 238 1.74 -8.76 -34.13
C ALA A 238 3.09 -9.46 -33.88
N PRO A 239 4.13 -8.80 -33.32
CA PRO A 239 5.39 -9.46 -32.99
C PRO A 239 5.23 -10.57 -31.94
N PHE A 240 4.28 -10.43 -31.01
CA PHE A 240 3.99 -11.45 -30.00
C PHE A 240 3.48 -12.72 -30.69
N ILE A 241 2.41 -12.59 -31.47
CA ILE A 241 1.76 -13.72 -32.17
C ILE A 241 2.70 -14.35 -33.19
N PHE A 242 3.42 -13.53 -33.98
CA PHE A 242 4.30 -14.03 -35.04
C PHE A 242 5.47 -14.88 -34.53
N ASN A 243 5.89 -14.67 -33.27
CA ASN A 243 6.96 -15.44 -32.63
C ASN A 243 6.46 -16.61 -31.77
N LEU A 244 5.15 -16.87 -31.69
CA LEU A 244 4.62 -18.09 -31.08
C LEU A 244 5.02 -19.34 -31.90
N PRO A 245 4.93 -20.55 -31.31
CA PRO A 245 4.90 -21.79 -32.08
C PRO A 245 3.85 -21.71 -33.20
N ASN A 246 4.24 -21.99 -34.45
CA ASN A 246 3.42 -21.77 -35.66
C ASN A 246 2.98 -20.31 -35.88
N GLY A 247 3.71 -19.33 -35.34
CA GLY A 247 3.31 -17.91 -35.30
C GLY A 247 3.03 -17.28 -36.67
N GLN A 248 3.69 -17.68 -37.75
CA GLN A 248 3.34 -17.21 -39.10
C GLN A 248 1.93 -17.66 -39.54
N ALA A 249 1.55 -18.91 -39.24
CA ALA A 249 0.23 -19.44 -39.55
C ALA A 249 -0.84 -18.85 -38.63
N LEU A 250 -0.52 -18.65 -37.34
CA LEU A 250 -1.40 -17.96 -36.39
C LEU A 250 -1.63 -16.50 -36.80
N TRP A 251 -0.60 -15.80 -37.27
CA TRP A 251 -0.77 -14.44 -37.79
C TRP A 251 -1.59 -14.42 -39.08
N GLN A 252 -1.40 -15.38 -39.99
CA GLN A 252 -2.27 -15.52 -41.16
C GLN A 252 -3.74 -15.79 -40.76
N TYR A 253 -3.94 -16.57 -39.70
CA TYR A 253 -5.26 -16.85 -39.13
C TYR A 253 -5.91 -15.56 -38.63
N VAL A 254 -5.21 -14.75 -37.83
CA VAL A 254 -5.72 -13.43 -37.39
C VAL A 254 -6.18 -12.60 -38.60
N LEU A 255 -5.32 -12.43 -39.61
CA LEU A 255 -5.58 -11.52 -40.73
C LEU A 255 -6.69 -11.98 -41.68
N SER A 256 -6.85 -13.30 -41.90
CA SER A 256 -7.67 -13.84 -43.01
C SER A 256 -8.60 -14.99 -42.64
N GLY A 257 -8.42 -15.61 -41.48
CA GLY A 257 -9.09 -16.85 -41.08
C GLY A 257 -8.46 -18.11 -41.67
N GLU A 258 -7.55 -17.98 -42.64
CA GLU A 258 -6.77 -19.10 -43.16
C GLU A 258 -5.65 -19.47 -42.17
N GLY A 259 -5.49 -20.76 -41.87
CA GLY A 259 -4.48 -21.24 -40.91
C GLY A 259 -5.04 -21.65 -39.55
N ARG A 260 -6.37 -21.71 -39.38
CA ARG A 260 -7.04 -22.20 -38.16
C ARG A 260 -6.54 -23.58 -37.71
N GLU A 261 -6.14 -24.43 -38.65
CA GLU A 261 -5.56 -25.74 -38.38
C GLU A 261 -4.32 -25.66 -37.46
N ALA A 262 -3.61 -24.53 -37.41
CA ALA A 262 -2.49 -24.31 -36.51
C ALA A 262 -2.89 -24.24 -35.02
N LEU A 263 -4.16 -23.95 -34.72
CA LEU A 263 -4.74 -24.05 -33.37
C LEU A 263 -5.21 -25.47 -33.04
N GLN A 264 -5.42 -26.32 -34.06
CA GLN A 264 -6.06 -27.64 -33.93
C GLN A 264 -5.10 -28.81 -34.20
N ALA A 265 -3.87 -28.54 -34.64
CA ALA A 265 -2.91 -29.59 -34.98
C ALA A 265 -2.50 -30.35 -33.72
N ASP A 266 -2.52 -31.69 -33.76
CA ASP A 266 -2.03 -32.54 -32.66
C ASP A 266 -0.61 -32.12 -32.25
N GLY A 267 -0.46 -31.66 -30.99
CA GLY A 267 0.79 -31.16 -30.42
C GLY A 267 0.98 -29.64 -30.46
N SER A 268 0.16 -28.88 -31.20
CA SER A 268 0.20 -27.41 -31.18
C SER A 268 -0.25 -26.80 -29.85
N LEU A 269 -1.19 -27.47 -29.17
CA LEU A 269 -1.66 -27.09 -27.83
C LEU A 269 -0.54 -27.22 -26.79
N ILE A 270 0.18 -28.35 -26.76
CA ILE A 270 1.27 -28.61 -25.82
C ILE A 270 2.39 -27.54 -25.92
N ASP A 271 2.59 -26.96 -27.10
CA ASP A 271 3.60 -25.93 -27.34
C ASP A 271 3.09 -24.52 -26.96
N LEU A 272 1.78 -24.25 -27.06
CA LEU A 272 1.17 -22.96 -26.69
C LEU A 272 0.91 -22.85 -25.18
N ASP A 273 0.51 -23.93 -24.52
CA ASP A 273 0.29 -24.02 -23.06
C ASP A 273 1.57 -23.71 -22.27
N GLN A 274 2.75 -23.92 -22.87
CA GLN A 274 4.06 -23.60 -22.28
C GLN A 274 4.46 -22.12 -22.43
N VAL A 275 3.70 -21.32 -23.18
CA VAL A 275 4.04 -19.92 -23.44
C VAL A 275 3.66 -19.05 -22.24
N LEU A 276 4.66 -18.66 -21.46
CA LEU A 276 4.51 -17.61 -20.44
C LEU A 276 4.35 -16.25 -21.13
N VAL A 277 3.11 -15.75 -21.24
CA VAL A 277 2.76 -14.51 -21.96
C VAL A 277 3.69 -13.35 -21.62
N PHE A 278 3.93 -13.11 -20.32
CA PHE A 278 4.76 -11.99 -19.87
C PHE A 278 6.23 -12.11 -20.34
N ALA A 279 6.83 -13.30 -20.22
CA ALA A 279 8.19 -13.55 -20.66
C ALA A 279 8.32 -13.47 -22.19
N HIS A 280 7.34 -14.02 -22.91
CA HIS A 280 7.30 -14.01 -24.37
C HIS A 280 7.13 -12.58 -24.92
N ALA A 281 6.22 -11.79 -24.35
CA ALA A 281 6.03 -10.40 -24.71
C ALA A 281 7.31 -9.58 -24.44
N LYS A 282 7.95 -9.76 -23.28
CA LYS A 282 9.20 -9.07 -22.94
C LYS A 282 10.29 -9.31 -23.98
N GLN A 283 10.37 -10.53 -24.49
CA GLN A 283 11.39 -10.93 -25.43
C GLN A 283 11.10 -10.47 -26.87
N TYR A 284 9.86 -10.60 -27.33
CA TYR A 284 9.54 -10.48 -28.77
C TYR A 284 8.63 -9.30 -29.11
N ALA A 285 7.91 -8.73 -28.14
CA ALA A 285 6.95 -7.64 -28.35
C ALA A 285 7.07 -6.56 -27.26
N PRO A 286 8.14 -5.74 -27.24
CA PRO A 286 8.41 -4.78 -26.16
C PRO A 286 7.30 -3.75 -25.93
N MET A 287 6.57 -3.36 -26.98
CA MET A 287 5.40 -2.47 -26.86
C MET A 287 4.26 -3.16 -26.11
N PHE A 288 3.87 -4.36 -26.54
CA PHE A 288 2.86 -5.17 -25.84
C PHE A 288 3.29 -5.51 -24.41
N TYR A 289 4.58 -5.77 -24.17
CA TYR A 289 5.12 -5.95 -22.82
C TYR A 289 4.97 -4.70 -21.94
N THR A 290 5.26 -3.52 -22.49
CA THR A 290 5.12 -2.26 -21.76
C THR A 290 3.65 -2.04 -21.39
N TRP A 291 2.74 -2.33 -22.32
CA TRP A 291 1.30 -2.29 -22.08
C TRP A 291 0.87 -3.28 -20.99
N LEU A 292 1.24 -4.56 -21.11
CA LEU A 292 1.00 -5.60 -20.10
C LEU A 292 1.47 -5.15 -18.71
N ASN A 293 2.69 -4.63 -18.61
CA ASN A 293 3.28 -4.22 -17.35
C ASN A 293 2.56 -3.01 -16.72
N LEU A 294 2.11 -2.05 -17.53
CA LEU A 294 1.32 -0.91 -17.07
C LEU A 294 -0.07 -1.34 -16.59
N THR A 295 -0.72 -2.24 -17.33
CA THR A 295 -2.08 -2.72 -17.05
C THR A 295 -2.11 -3.61 -15.81
N LEU A 296 -1.10 -4.47 -15.63
CA LEU A 296 -1.04 -5.46 -14.55
C LEU A 296 -0.24 -4.98 -13.33
N ARG A 297 0.37 -3.78 -13.39
CA ARG A 297 1.18 -3.18 -12.30
C ARG A 297 2.30 -4.10 -11.77
N GLY A 298 2.98 -4.80 -12.67
CA GLY A 298 4.12 -5.65 -12.34
C GLY A 298 3.78 -7.09 -11.93
N VAL A 299 2.49 -7.46 -11.88
CA VAL A 299 2.08 -8.85 -11.62
C VAL A 299 2.24 -9.71 -12.88
N SER A 300 2.78 -10.92 -12.73
CA SER A 300 3.23 -11.77 -13.87
C SER A 300 2.61 -13.16 -13.96
N HIS A 301 1.60 -13.51 -13.16
CA HIS A 301 0.98 -14.85 -13.26
C HIS A 301 -0.01 -14.94 -14.43
N GLN A 302 -0.10 -16.12 -15.06
CA GLN A 302 -1.03 -16.36 -16.17
C GLN A 302 -2.49 -16.15 -15.76
N SER A 303 -2.85 -16.48 -14.52
CA SER A 303 -4.19 -16.24 -13.94
C SER A 303 -4.54 -14.75 -13.89
N ASP A 304 -3.58 -13.87 -13.60
CA ASP A 304 -3.79 -12.43 -13.61
C ASP A 304 -3.97 -11.87 -15.01
N ILE A 305 -3.29 -12.45 -15.99
CA ILE A 305 -3.44 -12.10 -17.41
C ILE A 305 -4.81 -12.53 -17.90
N HIS A 306 -5.25 -13.74 -17.52
CA HIS A 306 -6.57 -14.27 -17.83
C HIS A 306 -7.68 -13.41 -17.19
N SER A 307 -7.62 -13.16 -15.88
CA SER A 307 -8.61 -12.37 -15.15
C SER A 307 -8.78 -10.95 -15.71
N LYS A 308 -7.70 -10.39 -16.29
CA LYS A 308 -7.67 -9.03 -16.86
C LYS A 308 -7.51 -9.02 -18.39
N LEU A 309 -7.85 -10.09 -19.09
CA LEU A 309 -7.59 -10.23 -20.52
C LEU A 309 -8.20 -9.08 -21.34
N HIS A 310 -9.40 -8.61 -20.98
CA HIS A 310 -10.05 -7.46 -21.63
C HIS A 310 -9.20 -6.17 -21.55
N LYS A 311 -8.52 -5.92 -20.42
CA LYS A 311 -7.61 -4.77 -20.27
C LYS A 311 -6.30 -4.99 -20.99
N VAL A 312 -5.80 -6.23 -20.95
CA VAL A 312 -4.58 -6.62 -21.67
C VAL A 312 -4.75 -6.39 -23.17
N LEU A 313 -5.94 -6.67 -23.71
CA LEU A 313 -6.26 -6.48 -25.11
C LEU A 313 -6.92 -5.14 -25.44
N ALA A 314 -7.07 -4.22 -24.46
CA ALA A 314 -7.81 -2.97 -24.67
C ALA A 314 -7.23 -2.12 -25.81
N CYS A 315 -5.90 -2.01 -25.95
CA CYS A 315 -5.31 -1.28 -27.07
C CYS A 315 -5.66 -1.87 -28.45
N VAL A 316 -5.84 -3.20 -28.52
CA VAL A 316 -6.24 -3.90 -29.75
C VAL A 316 -7.74 -3.78 -29.97
N SER A 317 -8.55 -3.86 -28.91
CA SER A 317 -9.99 -3.67 -29.02
C SER A 317 -10.34 -2.25 -29.42
N ASP A 318 -9.68 -1.25 -28.84
CA ASP A 318 -9.92 0.16 -29.18
C ASP A 318 -9.64 0.40 -30.66
N GLU A 319 -8.49 -0.07 -31.18
CA GLU A 319 -8.18 0.02 -32.62
C GLU A 319 -9.20 -0.70 -33.51
N LEU A 320 -9.57 -1.93 -33.16
CA LEU A 320 -10.39 -2.75 -34.04
C LEU A 320 -11.89 -2.42 -33.94
N LEU A 321 -12.33 -1.78 -32.85
CA LEU A 321 -13.74 -1.70 -32.47
C LEU A 321 -14.25 -0.27 -32.21
N GLU A 322 -13.42 0.78 -32.13
CA GLU A 322 -13.86 2.17 -31.85
C GLU A 322 -14.77 2.79 -32.94
N GLU A 323 -14.75 2.32 -34.19
CA GLU A 323 -15.62 2.87 -35.24
C GLU A 323 -17.05 2.30 -35.12
N GLU A 324 -18.09 3.17 -35.07
CA GLU A 324 -19.52 2.76 -35.01
C GLU A 324 -19.91 1.74 -36.11
N ASP A 325 -19.22 1.77 -37.25
CA ASP A 325 -19.36 0.82 -38.37
C ASP A 325 -18.17 -0.15 -38.46
N ALA A 326 -17.61 -0.59 -37.32
CA ALA A 326 -16.45 -1.48 -37.27
C ALA A 326 -16.62 -2.62 -38.27
N GLN A 327 -15.79 -2.63 -39.32
CA GLN A 327 -15.97 -3.52 -40.46
C GLN A 327 -15.98 -4.98 -39.99
N PRO A 328 -16.81 -5.86 -40.57
CA PRO A 328 -16.86 -7.28 -40.19
C PRO A 328 -15.48 -7.95 -40.14
N GLN A 329 -14.54 -7.50 -40.99
CA GLN A 329 -13.15 -7.98 -40.98
C GLN A 329 -12.38 -7.59 -39.70
N ARG A 330 -12.54 -6.37 -39.17
CA ARG A 330 -11.88 -5.91 -37.93
C ARG A 330 -12.38 -6.70 -36.72
N ARG A 331 -13.70 -6.87 -36.62
CA ARG A 331 -14.34 -7.70 -35.58
C ARG A 331 -13.80 -9.12 -35.61
N GLU A 332 -13.79 -9.73 -36.78
CA GLU A 332 -13.25 -11.07 -36.98
C GLU A 332 -11.75 -11.16 -36.65
N CYS A 333 -10.94 -10.14 -36.94
CA CYS A 333 -9.54 -10.10 -36.52
C CYS A 333 -9.41 -10.14 -34.99
N TYR A 334 -10.21 -9.33 -34.28
CA TYR A 334 -10.20 -9.30 -32.82
C TYR A 334 -10.57 -10.65 -32.21
N LEU A 335 -11.66 -11.27 -32.69
CA LEU A 335 -12.09 -12.59 -32.21
C LEU A 335 -11.04 -13.68 -32.41
N ARG A 336 -10.28 -13.62 -33.51
CA ARG A 336 -9.20 -14.57 -33.78
C ARG A 336 -7.97 -14.35 -32.92
N ILE A 337 -7.71 -13.12 -32.48
CA ILE A 337 -6.70 -12.83 -31.46
C ILE A 337 -7.13 -13.46 -30.13
N ILE A 338 -8.41 -13.30 -29.75
CA ILE A 338 -8.95 -13.93 -28.54
C ILE A 338 -8.84 -15.45 -28.60
N ASP A 339 -9.17 -16.08 -29.75
CA ASP A 339 -9.00 -17.53 -29.92
C ASP A 339 -7.56 -17.97 -29.57
N ILE A 340 -6.54 -17.20 -30.00
CA ILE A 340 -5.13 -17.51 -29.68
C ILE A 340 -4.85 -17.38 -28.18
N PHE A 341 -5.37 -16.34 -27.52
CA PHE A 341 -5.17 -16.16 -26.07
C PHE A 341 -5.90 -17.23 -25.25
N VAL A 342 -7.10 -17.66 -25.66
CA VAL A 342 -7.79 -18.79 -25.03
C VAL A 342 -6.92 -20.04 -25.07
N HIS A 343 -6.24 -20.30 -26.20
CA HIS A 343 -5.31 -21.43 -26.28
C HIS A 343 -4.02 -21.24 -25.47
N ILE A 344 -3.47 -20.02 -25.35
CA ILE A 344 -2.29 -19.76 -24.51
C ILE A 344 -2.62 -19.84 -23.01
N LEU A 345 -3.88 -19.60 -22.66
CA LEU A 345 -4.41 -19.62 -21.30
C LEU A 345 -5.15 -20.93 -21.04
N ASP A 346 -4.62 -22.05 -21.54
CA ASP A 346 -5.08 -23.42 -21.26
C ASP A 346 -6.58 -23.67 -21.50
N GLN A 347 -7.18 -22.94 -22.43
CA GLN A 347 -8.61 -22.99 -22.75
C GLN A 347 -9.53 -22.69 -21.56
N THR A 348 -9.02 -21.94 -20.57
CA THR A 348 -9.84 -21.45 -19.46
C THR A 348 -10.97 -20.57 -20.03
N PRO A 349 -12.23 -20.74 -19.56
CA PRO A 349 -13.35 -19.91 -19.99
C PRO A 349 -13.01 -18.42 -19.88
N LEU A 350 -13.38 -17.64 -20.89
CA LEU A 350 -13.15 -16.19 -20.88
C LEU A 350 -13.92 -15.53 -19.72
N THR A 351 -13.33 -14.48 -19.15
CA THR A 351 -13.86 -13.78 -17.99
C THR A 351 -15.17 -13.05 -18.28
N ARG A 352 -15.91 -12.67 -17.23
CA ARG A 352 -17.14 -11.89 -17.35
C ARG A 352 -16.93 -10.57 -18.09
N ASP A 353 -15.82 -9.87 -17.85
CA ASP A 353 -15.53 -8.62 -18.58
C ASP A 353 -15.35 -8.85 -20.08
N MET A 354 -14.76 -9.98 -20.47
CA MET A 354 -14.70 -10.39 -21.88
C MET A 354 -16.11 -10.71 -22.41
N TYR A 355 -16.96 -11.39 -21.63
CA TYR A 355 -18.35 -11.64 -22.02
C TYR A 355 -19.14 -10.33 -22.22
N ILE A 356 -19.03 -9.38 -21.29
CA ILE A 356 -19.66 -8.07 -21.37
C ILE A 356 -19.21 -7.35 -22.64
N GLN A 357 -17.89 -7.28 -22.87
CA GLN A 357 -17.31 -6.66 -24.06
C GLN A 357 -17.80 -7.34 -25.36
N LEU A 358 -17.95 -8.66 -25.35
CA LEU A 358 -18.27 -9.43 -26.55
C LEU A 358 -19.77 -9.58 -26.84
N VAL A 359 -20.63 -9.51 -25.82
CA VAL A 359 -22.02 -9.94 -25.88
C VAL A 359 -23.03 -8.94 -25.32
N GLU A 360 -22.79 -8.33 -24.14
CA GLU A 360 -23.85 -7.60 -23.42
C GLU A 360 -23.97 -6.11 -23.78
N ASP A 361 -22.89 -5.45 -24.16
CA ASP A 361 -22.93 -4.02 -24.50
C ASP A 361 -23.74 -3.82 -25.80
N GLU A 362 -24.94 -3.25 -25.71
CA GLU A 362 -25.84 -3.11 -26.88
C GLU A 362 -25.21 -2.30 -28.03
N ASP A 363 -24.27 -1.40 -27.73
CA ASP A 363 -23.58 -0.57 -28.72
C ASP A 363 -22.32 -1.27 -29.27
N THR A 364 -21.74 -2.23 -28.53
CA THR A 364 -20.49 -2.91 -28.92
C THR A 364 -20.57 -4.44 -29.03
N ALA A 365 -21.72 -5.08 -28.87
CA ALA A 365 -21.84 -6.53 -28.90
C ALA A 365 -21.40 -7.10 -30.25
N PHE A 366 -20.41 -7.98 -30.22
CA PHE A 366 -19.79 -8.54 -31.44
C PHE A 366 -20.39 -9.88 -31.84
N MET A 367 -20.98 -10.59 -30.89
CA MET A 367 -21.60 -11.88 -31.11
C MET A 367 -22.80 -12.08 -30.18
N THR A 368 -23.66 -13.00 -30.57
CA THR A 368 -24.74 -13.45 -29.70
C THR A 368 -24.18 -14.30 -28.55
N ALA A 369 -24.92 -14.38 -27.44
CA ALA A 369 -24.57 -15.28 -26.34
C ALA A 369 -24.41 -16.74 -26.82
N GLU A 370 -25.24 -17.19 -27.77
CA GLU A 370 -25.14 -18.53 -28.37
C GLU A 370 -23.83 -18.73 -29.16
N GLU A 371 -23.38 -17.71 -29.91
CA GLU A 371 -22.10 -17.76 -30.62
C GLU A 371 -20.91 -17.74 -29.67
N TYR A 372 -20.98 -16.95 -28.59
CA TYR A 372 -19.97 -16.94 -27.53
C TYR A 372 -19.83 -18.30 -26.88
N GLN A 373 -20.96 -18.89 -26.51
CA GLN A 373 -21.06 -20.24 -25.95
C GLN A 373 -20.44 -21.28 -26.87
N GLN A 374 -20.80 -21.28 -28.16
CA GLN A 374 -20.24 -22.22 -29.14
C GLN A 374 -18.75 -22.02 -29.40
N ARG A 375 -18.23 -20.79 -29.23
CA ARG A 375 -16.85 -20.45 -29.59
C ARG A 375 -15.87 -20.59 -28.43
N PHE A 376 -16.27 -20.20 -27.22
CA PHE A 376 -15.37 -20.04 -26.08
C PHE A 376 -15.76 -20.85 -24.85
N GLN A 377 -16.95 -21.46 -24.79
CA GLN A 377 -17.28 -22.39 -23.72
C GLN A 377 -16.98 -23.83 -24.15
N LEU A 378 -16.09 -24.48 -23.40
CA LEU A 378 -15.93 -25.92 -23.45
C LEU A 378 -17.23 -26.56 -22.96
N GLU A 379 -17.74 -27.58 -23.67
CA GLU A 379 -18.89 -28.36 -23.19
C GLU A 379 -18.52 -28.98 -21.83
N ALA A 380 -18.95 -28.33 -20.74
CA ALA A 380 -18.78 -28.85 -19.41
C ALA A 380 -19.65 -30.10 -19.30
N GLU A 381 -19.04 -31.29 -19.26
CA GLU A 381 -19.75 -32.48 -18.84
C GLU A 381 -20.30 -32.20 -17.43
N ALA A 382 -21.62 -32.14 -17.31
CA ALA A 382 -22.26 -32.03 -16.01
C ALA A 382 -21.71 -33.14 -15.12
N THR A 383 -21.10 -32.76 -14.01
CA THR A 383 -20.61 -33.74 -13.03
C THR A 383 -21.81 -34.54 -12.51
N SER A 384 -21.56 -35.71 -11.92
CA SER A 384 -22.63 -36.54 -11.31
C SER A 384 -23.43 -35.79 -10.23
N ASP A 385 -22.93 -34.65 -9.80
CA ASP A 385 -23.35 -33.93 -8.60
C ASP A 385 -24.31 -32.77 -8.95
N GLY A 386 -24.68 -32.61 -10.22
CA GLY A 386 -25.74 -31.70 -10.65
C GLY A 386 -25.30 -30.23 -10.83
N LEU A 387 -24.06 -29.88 -10.51
CA LEU A 387 -23.39 -28.64 -10.90
C LEU A 387 -22.48 -28.89 -12.11
N THR A 388 -22.42 -27.93 -13.03
CA THR A 388 -21.38 -27.92 -14.07
C THR A 388 -20.05 -27.46 -13.46
N GLY A 389 -18.91 -27.89 -14.01
CA GLY A 389 -17.59 -27.46 -13.51
C GLY A 389 -17.44 -25.93 -13.47
N SER A 390 -17.98 -25.23 -14.46
CA SER A 390 -17.97 -23.76 -14.51
C SER A 390 -18.84 -23.13 -13.40
N GLN A 391 -19.98 -23.73 -13.06
CA GLN A 391 -20.82 -23.23 -11.96
C GLN A 391 -20.15 -23.45 -10.61
N GLN A 392 -19.45 -24.57 -10.44
CA GLN A 392 -18.68 -24.84 -9.23
C GLN A 392 -17.51 -23.86 -9.10
N GLU A 393 -16.73 -23.65 -10.16
CA GLU A 393 -15.62 -22.69 -10.19
C GLU A 393 -16.12 -21.27 -9.89
N GLU A 394 -17.25 -20.85 -10.47
CA GLU A 394 -17.81 -19.53 -10.18
C GLU A 394 -18.29 -19.40 -8.73
N LEU A 395 -18.88 -20.44 -8.16
CA LEU A 395 -19.27 -20.46 -6.76
C LEU A 395 -18.04 -20.38 -5.83
N GLU A 396 -16.99 -21.14 -6.13
CA GLU A 396 -15.72 -21.13 -5.40
C GLU A 396 -15.06 -19.74 -5.46
N ASN A 397 -15.06 -19.09 -6.63
CA ASN A 397 -14.56 -17.72 -6.79
C ASN A 397 -15.36 -16.70 -5.95
N ILE A 398 -16.68 -16.86 -5.85
CA ILE A 398 -17.50 -15.98 -4.98
C ILE A 398 -17.19 -16.22 -3.51
N ILE A 399 -16.97 -17.48 -3.11
CA ILE A 399 -16.57 -17.84 -1.75
C ILE A 399 -15.20 -17.23 -1.42
N GLU A 400 -14.22 -17.33 -2.32
CA GLU A 400 -12.90 -16.70 -2.17
C GLU A 400 -13.01 -15.17 -2.02
N VAL A 401 -13.91 -14.51 -2.77
CA VAL A 401 -14.15 -13.08 -2.57
C VAL A 401 -14.82 -12.78 -1.23
N PHE A 402 -15.62 -13.70 -0.67
CA PHE A 402 -16.19 -13.54 0.66
C PHE A 402 -15.19 -13.83 1.79
N GLU A 403 -14.14 -14.62 1.54
CA GLU A 403 -13.00 -14.77 2.45
C GLU A 403 -12.33 -13.43 2.71
N ASP A 404 -12.19 -12.58 1.69
CA ASP A 404 -11.85 -11.16 1.86
C ASP A 404 -13.07 -10.27 1.59
N TYR A 405 -14.02 -10.30 2.53
CA TYR A 405 -15.30 -9.59 2.43
C TYR A 405 -15.15 -8.07 2.15
N ARG A 406 -13.96 -7.48 2.31
CA ARG A 406 -13.70 -6.10 1.91
C ARG A 406 -13.70 -5.91 0.39
N PHE A 407 -13.60 -6.96 -0.40
CA PHE A 407 -13.71 -6.89 -1.86
C PHE A 407 -15.05 -7.34 -2.40
N ALA A 408 -15.88 -7.98 -1.57
CA ALA A 408 -17.25 -8.31 -1.93
C ALA A 408 -18.06 -7.06 -2.30
N ASP A 409 -18.91 -7.16 -3.32
CA ASP A 409 -19.76 -6.07 -3.77
C ASP A 409 -21.07 -6.57 -4.42
N ASN A 410 -21.82 -5.66 -5.04
CA ASN A 410 -23.10 -5.99 -5.66
C ASN A 410 -22.95 -6.86 -6.92
N GLU A 411 -21.81 -6.84 -7.60
CA GLU A 411 -21.58 -7.71 -8.75
C GLU A 411 -21.41 -9.16 -8.32
N ASN A 412 -20.75 -9.43 -7.19
CA ASN A 412 -20.72 -10.77 -6.60
C ASN A 412 -22.13 -11.25 -6.26
N LEU A 413 -22.97 -10.37 -5.71
CA LEU A 413 -24.36 -10.69 -5.37
C LEU A 413 -25.20 -11.02 -6.61
N LYS A 414 -25.05 -10.27 -7.71
CA LYS A 414 -25.72 -10.56 -8.99
C LYS A 414 -25.23 -11.85 -9.64
N SER A 415 -23.92 -12.10 -9.63
CA SER A 415 -23.35 -13.37 -10.12
C SER A 415 -23.94 -14.55 -9.35
N LEU A 416 -24.05 -14.42 -8.02
CA LEU A 416 -24.65 -15.44 -7.17
C LEU A 416 -26.15 -15.65 -7.46
N GLU A 417 -26.91 -14.57 -7.64
CA GLU A 417 -28.34 -14.64 -7.99
C GLU A 417 -28.53 -15.36 -9.33
N ARG A 418 -27.70 -15.01 -10.33
CA ARG A 418 -27.71 -15.67 -11.65
C ARG A 418 -27.39 -17.16 -11.53
N LEU A 419 -26.35 -17.54 -10.79
CA LEU A 419 -25.99 -18.95 -10.58
C LEU A 419 -27.15 -19.76 -9.98
N ARG A 420 -27.83 -19.20 -8.97
CA ARG A 420 -29.02 -19.83 -8.39
C ARG A 420 -30.14 -19.99 -9.41
N ASP A 421 -30.44 -18.93 -10.15
CA ASP A 421 -31.56 -18.92 -11.10
C ASP A 421 -31.31 -19.90 -12.27
N GLU A 422 -30.04 -20.10 -12.65
CA GLU A 422 -29.62 -21.10 -13.63
C GLU A 422 -29.68 -22.52 -13.08
N ASN A 423 -29.29 -22.72 -11.82
CA ASN A 423 -29.22 -24.04 -11.21
C ASN A 423 -29.47 -24.00 -9.69
N ARG A 424 -30.68 -24.40 -9.28
CA ARG A 424 -31.07 -24.45 -7.87
C ARG A 424 -30.14 -25.33 -7.00
N ASN A 425 -29.46 -26.32 -7.58
CA ASN A 425 -28.51 -27.17 -6.85
C ASN A 425 -27.32 -26.38 -6.27
N VAL A 426 -27.02 -25.17 -6.74
CA VAL A 426 -26.00 -24.28 -6.14
C VAL A 426 -26.29 -24.01 -4.67
N VAL A 427 -27.58 -24.03 -4.29
CA VAL A 427 -28.06 -23.80 -2.92
C VAL A 427 -27.94 -25.05 -2.04
N ASN A 428 -27.68 -26.22 -2.62
CA ASN A 428 -27.62 -27.46 -1.85
C ASN A 428 -26.41 -27.44 -0.90
N PRO A 429 -26.65 -27.53 0.42
CA PRO A 429 -25.58 -27.44 1.39
C PRO A 429 -24.56 -28.60 1.33
N GLU A 430 -24.89 -29.71 0.68
CA GLU A 430 -23.98 -30.86 0.57
C GLU A 430 -22.79 -30.61 -0.35
N PHE A 431 -22.82 -29.56 -1.17
CA PHE A 431 -21.73 -29.20 -2.08
C PHE A 431 -20.72 -28.21 -1.49
N TRP A 432 -20.91 -27.76 -0.25
CA TRP A 432 -20.01 -26.79 0.39
C TRP A 432 -19.27 -27.43 1.56
N ASP A 433 -18.07 -26.91 1.87
CA ASP A 433 -17.27 -27.36 3.01
C ASP A 433 -17.67 -26.65 4.32
N TRP A 434 -18.81 -27.07 4.90
CA TRP A 434 -19.48 -26.37 6.01
C TRP A 434 -18.65 -26.19 7.28
N GLU A 435 -17.68 -27.07 7.51
CA GLU A 435 -17.02 -27.16 8.81
C GLU A 435 -16.00 -26.02 9.00
N ALA A 436 -15.54 -25.39 7.92
CA ALA A 436 -14.39 -24.51 7.98
C ALA A 436 -14.76 -23.03 8.29
N ASN A 437 -15.78 -22.44 7.65
CA ASN A 437 -15.58 -21.05 7.22
C ASN A 437 -16.80 -20.07 7.31
N PRO A 438 -16.65 -18.86 7.87
CA PRO A 438 -17.68 -17.80 7.95
C PRO A 438 -18.37 -17.37 6.65
N GLU A 439 -17.65 -17.37 5.54
CA GLU A 439 -18.12 -16.95 4.22
C GLU A 439 -19.22 -17.87 3.67
N GLN A 440 -19.21 -19.15 4.05
CA GLN A 440 -20.29 -20.08 3.69
C GLN A 440 -21.56 -19.83 4.51
N LEU A 441 -21.43 -19.34 5.75
CA LEU A 441 -22.59 -18.86 6.51
C LEU A 441 -23.20 -17.61 5.88
N LEU A 442 -22.36 -16.72 5.35
CA LEU A 442 -22.82 -15.58 4.56
C LEU A 442 -23.56 -16.03 3.32
N LEU A 443 -22.99 -16.97 2.56
CA LEU A 443 -23.62 -17.58 1.38
C LEU A 443 -24.99 -18.19 1.72
N ALA A 444 -25.06 -19.02 2.77
CA ALA A 444 -26.30 -19.60 3.27
C ALA A 444 -27.34 -18.53 3.61
N ALA A 445 -26.93 -17.48 4.34
CA ALA A 445 -27.81 -16.42 4.77
C ALA A 445 -28.39 -15.60 3.61
N ILE A 446 -27.59 -15.37 2.55
CA ILE A 446 -28.06 -14.69 1.33
C ILE A 446 -29.12 -15.54 0.64
N PHE A 447 -28.87 -16.84 0.44
CA PHE A 447 -29.85 -17.73 -0.19
C PHE A 447 -31.15 -17.82 0.62
N LEU A 448 -31.05 -17.97 1.95
CA LEU A 448 -32.22 -17.98 2.83
C LEU A 448 -33.03 -16.67 2.72
N ALA A 449 -32.36 -15.52 2.62
CA ALA A 449 -33.05 -14.23 2.47
C ALA A 449 -33.83 -14.17 1.16
N TRP A 450 -33.24 -14.63 0.07
CA TRP A 450 -33.93 -14.65 -1.21
C TRP A 450 -35.02 -15.72 -1.30
N ASP A 451 -34.83 -16.88 -0.68
CA ASP A 451 -35.86 -17.94 -0.60
C ASP A 451 -37.09 -17.40 0.15
N PHE A 452 -36.87 -16.69 1.26
CA PHE A 452 -37.93 -16.00 2.00
C PHE A 452 -38.65 -14.93 1.15
N ASP A 453 -37.90 -14.08 0.45
CA ASP A 453 -38.49 -13.04 -0.42
C ASP A 453 -39.30 -13.62 -1.60
N ARG A 454 -38.94 -14.84 -2.05
CA ARG A 454 -39.59 -15.54 -3.17
C ARG A 454 -40.65 -16.56 -2.74
N ASP A 455 -40.90 -16.73 -1.44
CA ASP A 455 -41.81 -17.73 -0.87
C ASP A 455 -41.42 -19.17 -1.28
N GLU A 456 -40.12 -19.45 -1.30
CA GLU A 456 -39.55 -20.76 -1.61
C GLU A 456 -39.25 -21.54 -0.31
N GLU A 457 -39.85 -22.72 -0.17
CA GLU A 457 -39.69 -23.63 0.99
C GLU A 457 -39.38 -25.06 0.49
N ASP A 458 -38.19 -25.27 -0.05
CA ASP A 458 -37.73 -26.59 -0.54
C ASP A 458 -36.78 -27.29 0.45
N GLU A 459 -36.34 -28.51 0.10
CA GLU A 459 -35.45 -29.31 0.95
C GLU A 459 -34.06 -28.66 1.14
N PHE A 460 -33.62 -27.83 0.18
CA PHE A 460 -32.38 -27.07 0.31
C PHE A 460 -32.53 -25.93 1.30
N THR A 461 -33.68 -25.23 1.28
CA THR A 461 -34.01 -24.15 2.22
C THR A 461 -34.00 -24.67 3.66
N GLU A 462 -34.71 -25.78 3.92
CA GLU A 462 -34.75 -26.42 5.25
C GLU A 462 -33.34 -26.85 5.70
N ALA A 463 -32.57 -27.46 4.80
CA ALA A 463 -31.21 -27.90 5.11
C ALA A 463 -30.24 -26.73 5.37
N LEU A 464 -30.41 -25.59 4.69
CA LEU A 464 -29.65 -24.37 4.96
C LEU A 464 -29.99 -23.77 6.33
N GLU A 465 -31.27 -23.68 6.67
CA GLU A 465 -31.70 -23.16 7.98
C GLU A 465 -31.12 -23.99 9.12
N ASP A 466 -31.29 -25.32 9.05
CA ASP A 466 -30.80 -26.24 10.08
C ASP A 466 -29.28 -26.11 10.29
N ARG A 467 -28.51 -26.02 9.19
CA ARG A 467 -27.06 -25.90 9.28
C ARG A 467 -26.60 -24.52 9.73
N PHE A 468 -27.25 -23.45 9.28
CA PHE A 468 -26.94 -22.09 9.70
C PHE A 468 -27.16 -21.94 11.21
N ASP A 469 -28.34 -22.34 11.69
CA ASP A 469 -28.74 -22.20 13.09
C ASP A 469 -27.84 -23.06 14.01
N ALA A 470 -27.39 -24.23 13.55
CA ALA A 470 -26.46 -25.08 14.28
C ALA A 470 -25.05 -24.48 14.43
N ALA A 471 -24.60 -23.66 13.47
CA ALA A 471 -23.21 -23.20 13.39
C ALA A 471 -23.00 -21.76 13.88
N ILE A 472 -23.96 -20.86 13.66
CA ILE A 472 -23.77 -19.40 13.78
C ILE A 472 -23.30 -18.95 15.17
N VAL A 473 -23.90 -19.47 16.25
CA VAL A 473 -23.52 -19.10 17.63
C VAL A 473 -22.09 -19.51 17.93
N ASP A 474 -21.68 -20.70 17.48
CA ASP A 474 -20.35 -21.22 17.73
C ASP A 474 -19.29 -20.42 16.95
N LYS A 475 -19.52 -20.17 15.65
CA LYS A 475 -18.62 -19.37 14.82
C LYS A 475 -18.50 -17.93 15.32
N ILE A 476 -19.60 -17.30 15.77
CA ILE A 476 -19.54 -15.98 16.42
C ILE A 476 -18.66 -16.06 17.67
N CYS A 477 -18.87 -17.03 18.55
CA CYS A 477 -18.09 -17.14 19.78
C CYS A 477 -16.60 -17.34 19.48
N THR A 478 -16.25 -18.19 18.51
CA THR A 478 -14.87 -18.48 18.12
C THR A 478 -14.17 -17.23 17.58
N HIS A 479 -14.70 -16.64 16.51
CA HIS A 479 -14.00 -15.55 15.82
C HIS A 479 -14.06 -14.21 16.57
N VAL A 480 -15.18 -13.90 17.25
CA VAL A 480 -15.24 -12.69 18.07
C VAL A 480 -14.30 -12.82 19.28
N ALA A 481 -14.13 -14.01 19.85
CA ALA A 481 -13.17 -14.19 20.93
C ALA A 481 -11.72 -14.12 20.44
N GLU A 482 -11.38 -14.73 19.32
CA GLU A 482 -10.03 -14.62 18.73
C GLU A 482 -9.62 -13.15 18.58
N VAL A 483 -10.49 -12.31 18.02
CA VAL A 483 -10.23 -10.88 17.89
C VAL A 483 -10.08 -10.18 19.24
N LEU A 484 -10.92 -10.51 20.23
CA LEU A 484 -10.91 -9.86 21.54
C LEU A 484 -9.82 -10.38 22.49
N VAL A 485 -9.23 -11.54 22.19
CA VAL A 485 -8.16 -12.18 22.95
C VAL A 485 -6.81 -11.84 22.34
N ASN A 486 -6.66 -11.95 21.02
CA ASN A 486 -5.38 -11.84 20.33
C ASN A 486 -5.07 -10.42 19.85
N GLY A 487 -6.02 -9.48 19.88
CA GLY A 487 -5.84 -8.10 19.43
C GLY A 487 -4.84 -7.25 20.23
N LYS A 488 -4.02 -7.86 21.09
CA LYS A 488 -2.89 -7.23 21.79
C LYS A 488 -1.52 -7.78 21.42
N ASP A 489 -1.45 -8.96 20.78
CA ASP A 489 -0.18 -9.68 20.61
C ASP A 489 0.49 -9.41 19.25
N TYR A 490 -0.11 -8.58 18.38
CA TYR A 490 0.45 -8.32 17.04
C TYR A 490 1.50 -7.20 16.99
N ASP A 491 1.67 -6.42 18.07
CA ASP A 491 2.62 -5.29 18.13
C ASP A 491 3.79 -5.51 19.11
N GLU A 492 3.83 -6.65 19.80
CA GLU A 492 5.03 -7.03 20.56
C GLU A 492 5.98 -7.75 19.61
N ASP A 493 6.75 -6.94 18.86
CA ASP A 493 7.94 -7.38 18.16
C ASP A 493 8.75 -8.32 19.07
N GLU A 494 9.22 -9.41 18.46
CA GLU A 494 9.98 -10.54 19.00
C GLU A 494 11.33 -10.13 19.65
N ASP A 495 11.34 -9.15 20.55
CA ASP A 495 12.41 -8.96 21.53
C ASP A 495 12.23 -10.02 22.63
N GLU A 496 12.44 -11.28 22.23
CA GLU A 496 12.60 -12.47 23.07
C GLU A 496 13.88 -12.34 23.93
N ASP A 497 13.94 -11.33 24.81
CA ASP A 497 14.77 -11.44 25.99
C ASP A 497 14.00 -12.31 27.00
N GLU A 498 14.29 -13.61 26.92
CA GLU A 498 13.90 -14.68 27.84
C GLU A 498 14.29 -14.33 29.30
N ASP A 499 13.61 -13.36 29.92
CA ASP A 499 13.67 -13.20 31.37
C ASP A 499 12.68 -14.22 31.97
N GLU A 500 13.13 -15.48 32.04
CA GLU A 500 12.49 -16.64 32.72
C GLU A 500 12.34 -16.42 34.26
N GLY A 501 12.19 -15.17 34.69
CA GLY A 501 12.23 -14.71 36.06
C GLY A 501 10.86 -14.58 36.72
N ALA A 502 10.10 -15.69 36.78
CA ALA A 502 9.13 -15.98 37.83
C ALA A 502 8.17 -14.84 38.27
N ASP A 503 7.05 -14.67 37.56
CA ASP A 503 5.81 -14.20 38.17
C ASP A 503 4.66 -15.18 37.87
N GLU A 504 4.64 -16.32 38.57
CA GLU A 504 3.57 -17.35 38.56
C GLU A 504 2.22 -16.84 39.15
N GLY A 505 1.92 -15.54 39.04
CA GLY A 505 0.89 -14.87 39.84
C GLY A 505 -0.34 -14.34 39.13
N CYS A 506 -0.34 -14.17 37.80
CA CYS A 506 -1.41 -13.43 37.12
C CYS A 506 -2.26 -14.30 36.18
N ASP A 507 -2.89 -15.33 36.74
CA ASP A 507 -3.90 -16.20 36.09
C ASP A 507 -5.24 -15.48 35.79
N THR A 508 -5.22 -14.14 35.62
CA THR A 508 -6.42 -13.31 35.48
C THR A 508 -6.85 -13.10 34.03
N GLY A 509 -5.95 -13.33 33.06
CA GLY A 509 -6.24 -13.22 31.63
C GLY A 509 -7.20 -14.31 31.14
N GLU A 510 -6.87 -15.59 31.38
CA GLU A 510 -7.69 -16.72 30.92
C GLU A 510 -9.09 -16.72 31.55
N GLN A 511 -9.20 -16.44 32.86
CA GLN A 511 -10.50 -16.38 33.54
C GLN A 511 -11.41 -15.27 33.00
N THR A 512 -10.83 -14.15 32.54
CA THR A 512 -11.63 -13.07 31.94
C THR A 512 -12.04 -13.37 30.50
N ASN A 513 -11.23 -14.14 29.75
CA ASN A 513 -11.61 -14.64 28.41
C ASN A 513 -12.79 -15.61 28.49
N GLU A 514 -12.73 -16.58 29.41
CA GLU A 514 -13.80 -17.57 29.60
C GLU A 514 -15.11 -16.91 30.05
N ALA A 515 -15.03 -15.93 30.96
CA ALA A 515 -16.20 -15.17 31.41
C ALA A 515 -16.83 -14.35 30.27
N LEU A 516 -16.02 -13.73 29.40
CA LEU A 516 -16.47 -12.99 28.23
C LEU A 516 -17.18 -13.91 27.23
N LEU A 517 -16.55 -15.04 26.89
CA LEU A 517 -17.11 -16.06 25.99
C LEU A 517 -18.43 -16.63 26.52
N THR A 518 -18.47 -16.95 27.82
CA THR A 518 -19.69 -17.44 28.48
C THR A 518 -20.79 -16.38 28.47
N GLY A 519 -20.44 -15.11 28.69
CA GLY A 519 -21.36 -13.98 28.61
C GLY A 519 -21.91 -13.79 27.20
N LEU A 520 -21.05 -13.82 26.19
CA LEU A 520 -21.42 -13.70 24.78
C LEU A 520 -22.36 -14.82 24.35
N ARG A 521 -22.01 -16.08 24.64
CA ARG A 521 -22.84 -17.24 24.29
C ARG A 521 -24.21 -17.19 24.96
N ARG A 522 -24.27 -16.94 26.27
CA ARG A 522 -25.55 -16.82 27.00
C ARG A 522 -26.42 -15.71 26.42
N TRP A 523 -25.81 -14.60 26.03
CA TRP A 523 -26.53 -13.51 25.41
C TRP A 523 -27.10 -13.90 24.05
N LEU A 524 -26.29 -14.52 23.17
CA LEU A 524 -26.70 -15.05 21.87
C LEU A 524 -27.81 -16.11 21.96
N GLU A 525 -27.89 -16.81 23.09
CA GLU A 525 -28.92 -17.81 23.41
C GLU A 525 -30.17 -17.19 24.09
N GLY A 526 -30.26 -15.85 24.18
CA GLY A 526 -31.45 -15.13 24.63
C GLY A 526 -31.42 -14.60 26.07
N ASP A 527 -30.30 -14.74 26.80
CA ASP A 527 -30.15 -14.14 28.12
C ASP A 527 -29.78 -12.65 28.03
N HIS A 528 -30.77 -11.79 27.84
CA HIS A 528 -30.52 -10.34 27.77
C HIS A 528 -30.02 -9.71 29.09
N SER A 529 -30.03 -10.43 30.21
CA SER A 529 -29.60 -9.87 31.50
C SER A 529 -28.09 -9.63 31.56
N VAL A 530 -27.30 -10.34 30.76
CA VAL A 530 -25.83 -10.21 30.73
C VAL A 530 -25.34 -9.12 29.78
N TYR A 531 -26.22 -8.55 28.94
CA TYR A 531 -25.81 -7.58 27.89
C TYR A 531 -25.09 -6.34 28.42
N PRO A 532 -25.54 -5.66 29.49
CA PRO A 532 -24.84 -4.47 30.00
C PRO A 532 -23.40 -4.80 30.43
N ASP A 533 -23.21 -5.89 31.17
CA ASP A 533 -21.91 -6.33 31.67
C ASP A 533 -21.00 -6.80 30.53
N LEU A 534 -21.57 -7.52 29.54
CA LEU A 534 -20.86 -7.92 28.32
C LEU A 534 -20.35 -6.71 27.54
N LEU A 535 -21.23 -5.75 27.26
CA LEU A 535 -20.89 -4.54 26.50
C LEU A 535 -19.82 -3.71 27.22
N GLU A 536 -19.92 -3.56 28.54
CA GLU A 536 -18.92 -2.82 29.31
C GLU A 536 -17.58 -3.56 29.38
N THR A 537 -17.60 -4.89 29.46
CA THR A 537 -16.39 -5.72 29.38
C THR A 537 -15.70 -5.60 28.03
N MET A 538 -16.45 -5.69 26.93
CA MET A 538 -15.91 -5.53 25.58
C MET A 538 -15.37 -4.11 25.38
N ARG A 539 -16.08 -3.08 25.86
CA ARG A 539 -15.60 -1.70 25.86
C ARG A 539 -14.31 -1.53 26.63
N ALA A 540 -14.19 -2.15 27.80
CA ALA A 540 -12.96 -2.06 28.58
C ALA A 540 -11.77 -2.77 27.90
N ARG A 541 -12.02 -3.84 27.14
CA ARG A 541 -10.95 -4.61 26.46
C ARG A 541 -10.46 -3.99 25.17
N LEU A 542 -11.38 -3.50 24.35
CA LEU A 542 -11.07 -2.76 23.12
C LEU A 542 -10.53 -1.34 23.40
N ASP A 543 -10.13 -1.05 24.64
CA ASP A 543 -9.76 0.26 25.17
C ASP A 543 -10.75 1.39 24.79
N LEU A 544 -12.04 1.06 24.69
CA LEU A 544 -13.12 2.02 24.42
C LEU A 544 -13.36 2.95 25.63
N LYS A 545 -12.58 2.91 26.71
CA LYS A 545 -12.75 3.86 27.84
C LYS A 545 -12.45 5.30 27.43
N GLY A 546 -11.63 5.50 26.38
CA GLY A 546 -11.52 6.81 25.72
C GLY A 546 -12.82 7.28 25.06
N TYR A 547 -13.72 6.38 24.67
CA TYR A 547 -14.96 6.71 23.94
C TYR A 547 -15.97 7.56 24.76
N GLU A 548 -15.95 7.46 26.10
CA GLU A 548 -16.82 8.27 26.99
C GLU A 548 -16.26 9.68 27.25
N SER A 549 -15.00 9.93 26.88
CA SER A 549 -14.44 11.26 26.82
C SER A 549 -15.12 11.98 25.64
N SER A 550 -15.99 12.93 25.97
CA SER A 550 -16.94 13.62 25.07
C SER A 550 -16.36 14.33 23.84
N ARG A 551 -15.06 14.23 23.56
CA ARG A 551 -14.38 14.93 22.47
C ARG A 551 -13.24 14.05 21.93
N SER A 552 -13.19 13.89 20.61
CA SER A 552 -12.06 13.41 19.79
C SER A 552 -11.63 11.95 19.79
N HIS A 553 -12.32 11.00 20.41
CA HIS A 553 -11.95 9.58 20.24
C HIS A 553 -12.68 8.98 19.03
N VAL A 554 -11.92 8.81 17.95
CA VAL A 554 -12.26 7.96 16.80
C VAL A 554 -12.72 6.61 17.30
N GLN A 555 -13.68 5.97 16.61
CA GLN A 555 -14.06 4.59 16.95
C GLN A 555 -12.78 3.73 16.99
N PRO A 556 -12.39 3.21 18.18
CA PRO A 556 -11.17 2.46 18.33
C PRO A 556 -11.24 1.26 17.41
N ALA A 557 -10.23 1.19 16.56
CA ALA A 557 -9.89 0.06 15.73
C ALA A 557 -11.04 -0.46 14.85
N TYR A 558 -11.00 -0.05 13.59
CA TYR A 558 -11.45 -0.94 12.54
C TYR A 558 -10.81 -2.32 12.68
N GLU A 559 -9.65 -2.48 13.32
CA GLU A 559 -8.91 -3.76 13.49
C GLU A 559 -9.77 -4.94 13.99
N ALA A 560 -10.63 -4.74 14.99
CA ALA A 560 -11.52 -5.82 15.44
C ALA A 560 -12.58 -6.23 14.39
N LEU A 561 -12.85 -5.33 13.45
CA LEU A 561 -13.66 -5.48 12.25
C LEU A 561 -12.80 -5.52 10.97
N GLU A 562 -11.48 -5.66 11.06
CA GLU A 562 -10.59 -5.90 9.92
C GLU A 562 -10.39 -7.40 9.72
N SER A 563 -10.72 -8.21 10.72
CA SER A 563 -10.88 -9.64 10.56
C SER A 563 -12.02 -9.92 9.59
N ASP A 564 -11.65 -10.33 8.37
CA ASP A 564 -12.60 -10.73 7.33
C ASP A 564 -13.60 -11.80 7.80
N PRO A 565 -13.21 -12.82 8.60
CA PRO A 565 -14.13 -13.73 9.29
C PRO A 565 -15.27 -13.04 10.06
N VAL A 566 -14.95 -12.01 10.85
CA VAL A 566 -15.95 -11.29 11.67
C VAL A 566 -16.87 -10.47 10.78
N LEU A 567 -16.34 -9.85 9.72
CA LEU A 567 -17.14 -9.11 8.74
C LEU A 567 -18.11 -10.03 7.99
N ALA A 568 -17.65 -11.20 7.53
CA ALA A 568 -18.49 -12.19 6.88
C ALA A 568 -19.60 -12.68 7.82
N LEU A 569 -19.31 -12.99 9.10
CA LEU A 569 -20.32 -13.36 10.10
C LEU A 569 -21.34 -12.25 10.35
N LEU A 570 -20.89 -11.00 10.43
CA LEU A 570 -21.77 -9.86 10.65
C LEU A 570 -22.72 -9.64 9.45
N ALA A 571 -22.19 -9.77 8.23
CA ALA A 571 -22.98 -9.77 7.01
C ALA A 571 -23.96 -10.94 6.96
N ALA A 572 -23.53 -12.15 7.34
CA ALA A 572 -24.37 -13.35 7.42
C ALA A 572 -25.55 -13.13 8.37
N CYS A 573 -25.30 -12.55 9.55
CA CYS A 573 -26.35 -12.20 10.50
C CYS A 573 -27.36 -11.21 9.91
N PHE A 574 -26.90 -10.24 9.14
CA PHE A 574 -27.78 -9.26 8.51
C PHE A 574 -28.67 -9.87 7.43
N TRP A 575 -28.13 -10.72 6.56
CA TRP A 575 -28.92 -11.42 5.56
C TRP A 575 -29.88 -12.45 6.18
N ARG A 576 -29.44 -13.20 7.20
CA ARG A 576 -30.32 -14.14 7.92
C ARG A 576 -31.52 -13.42 8.55
N ARG A 577 -31.32 -12.20 9.05
CA ARG A 577 -32.41 -11.37 9.60
C ARG A 577 -33.41 -10.92 8.54
N GLN A 578 -33.00 -10.80 7.28
CA GLN A 578 -33.92 -10.53 6.17
C GLN A 578 -34.76 -11.77 5.83
N ALA A 579 -34.19 -12.97 5.99
CA ALA A 579 -34.89 -14.26 5.86
C ALA A 579 -35.91 -14.57 6.98
N GLY A 580 -36.07 -13.68 7.96
CA GLY A 580 -36.97 -13.89 9.11
C GLY A 580 -36.34 -13.51 10.45
N SER A 581 -37.11 -13.64 11.53
CA SER A 581 -36.62 -13.31 12.88
C SER A 581 -35.67 -14.39 13.40
N HIS A 582 -34.36 -14.15 13.33
CA HIS A 582 -33.33 -14.98 13.97
C HIS A 582 -32.69 -14.21 15.14
N GLU A 583 -32.86 -14.71 16.36
CA GLU A 583 -32.53 -13.97 17.59
C GLU A 583 -31.03 -13.70 17.73
N ALA A 584 -30.18 -14.72 17.59
CA ALA A 584 -28.73 -14.56 17.72
C ALA A 584 -28.16 -13.58 16.68
N SER A 585 -28.70 -13.58 15.46
CA SER A 585 -28.30 -12.63 14.41
C SER A 585 -28.70 -11.20 14.74
N ALA A 586 -29.93 -10.99 15.25
CA ALA A 586 -30.39 -9.68 15.68
C ALA A 586 -29.55 -9.15 16.85
N GLN A 587 -29.21 -10.02 17.80
CA GLN A 587 -28.33 -9.70 18.92
C GLN A 587 -26.93 -9.35 18.42
N MET A 588 -26.28 -10.18 17.60
CA MET A 588 -24.96 -9.89 17.02
C MET A 588 -24.91 -8.50 16.37
N ILE A 589 -25.90 -8.17 15.54
CA ILE A 589 -26.00 -6.85 14.91
C ILE A 589 -26.16 -5.75 15.97
N GLN A 590 -26.98 -5.95 17.01
CA GLN A 590 -27.14 -5.01 18.11
C GLN A 590 -25.83 -4.77 18.88
N LEU A 591 -25.01 -5.81 19.07
CA LEU A 591 -23.70 -5.70 19.73
C LEU A 591 -22.78 -4.79 18.95
N PHE A 592 -22.60 -5.10 17.67
CA PHE A 592 -21.68 -4.38 16.80
C PHE A 592 -22.17 -2.95 16.52
N MET A 593 -23.47 -2.73 16.42
CA MET A 593 -24.04 -1.37 16.38
C MET A 593 -23.78 -0.57 17.67
N ALA A 594 -23.63 -1.22 18.82
CA ALA A 594 -23.33 -0.57 20.09
C ALA A 594 -21.82 -0.34 20.32
N LEU A 595 -20.97 -1.10 19.65
CA LEU A 595 -19.51 -1.01 19.70
C LEU A 595 -18.95 -0.09 18.60
N ALA A 596 -19.33 -0.32 17.35
CA ALA A 596 -18.76 0.33 16.16
C ALA A 596 -19.80 0.55 15.04
N PRO A 597 -20.82 1.42 15.24
CA PRO A 597 -21.94 1.58 14.32
C PRO A 597 -21.54 1.96 12.88
N GLN A 598 -20.48 2.75 12.67
CA GLN A 598 -20.08 3.14 11.32
C GLN A 598 -19.44 2.00 10.56
N ALA A 599 -18.60 1.20 11.22
CA ALA A 599 -17.96 0.04 10.64
C ALA A 599 -18.99 -1.07 10.37
N THR A 600 -19.93 -1.29 11.31
CA THR A 600 -21.09 -2.18 11.11
C THR A 600 -21.87 -1.77 9.87
N LEU A 601 -22.32 -0.52 9.74
CA LEU A 601 -23.08 -0.09 8.57
C LEU A 601 -22.29 -0.19 7.27
N SER A 602 -20.99 0.11 7.32
CA SER A 602 -20.11 -0.04 6.15
C SER A 602 -20.06 -1.50 5.69
N CYS A 603 -19.89 -2.43 6.63
CA CYS A 603 -19.96 -3.88 6.40
C CYS A 603 -21.32 -4.28 5.80
N LEU A 604 -22.42 -3.93 6.46
CA LEU A 604 -23.76 -4.35 6.04
C LEU A 604 -24.19 -3.78 4.68
N SER A 605 -23.68 -2.60 4.32
CA SER A 605 -23.98 -1.97 3.04
C SER A 605 -23.20 -2.58 1.87
N ARG A 606 -22.17 -3.38 2.13
CA ARG A 606 -21.14 -3.74 1.14
C ARG A 606 -21.69 -4.43 -0.10
N LEU A 607 -22.54 -5.46 0.06
CA LEU A 607 -23.16 -6.19 -1.06
C LEU A 607 -24.22 -5.38 -1.84
N TYR A 608 -24.54 -4.16 -1.40
CA TYR A 608 -25.40 -3.22 -2.13
C TYR A 608 -24.60 -2.17 -2.91
N ARG A 609 -23.26 -2.22 -2.87
CA ARG A 609 -22.36 -1.21 -3.42
C ARG A 609 -21.69 -1.66 -4.72
N ASP A 610 -21.30 -0.70 -5.55
CA ASP A 610 -20.42 -0.92 -6.71
C ASP A 610 -18.96 -0.71 -6.27
N GLY A 611 -18.33 -1.77 -5.79
CA GLY A 611 -17.05 -1.74 -5.08
C GLY A 611 -17.00 -0.67 -3.98
N PHE A 612 -16.09 0.30 -4.13
CA PHE A 612 -15.93 1.42 -3.19
C PHE A 612 -16.74 2.67 -3.57
N ARG A 613 -17.45 2.68 -4.71
CA ARG A 613 -18.02 3.88 -5.36
C ARG A 613 -19.44 4.27 -4.91
N GLY A 614 -19.90 3.76 -3.77
CA GLY A 614 -21.26 4.03 -3.25
C GLY A 614 -22.23 2.89 -3.54
N PHE A 615 -23.53 3.09 -3.35
CA PHE A 615 -24.54 2.09 -3.72
C PHE A 615 -24.57 1.84 -5.23
N ALA A 616 -24.79 0.58 -5.64
CA ALA A 616 -24.82 0.17 -7.04
C ALA A 616 -26.03 0.75 -7.81
N SER A 617 -27.14 1.02 -7.11
CA SER A 617 -28.31 1.71 -7.64
C SER A 617 -29.13 2.37 -6.53
N ASP A 618 -30.08 3.23 -6.91
CA ASP A 618 -31.05 3.82 -5.96
C ASP A 618 -31.93 2.73 -5.32
N GLU A 619 -32.27 1.67 -6.06
CA GLU A 619 -33.01 0.52 -5.53
C GLU A 619 -32.20 -0.25 -4.49
N ALA A 620 -30.90 -0.49 -4.75
CA ALA A 620 -30.01 -1.14 -3.79
C ALA A 620 -29.88 -0.32 -2.50
N LYS A 621 -29.80 1.01 -2.64
CA LYS A 621 -29.83 1.94 -1.51
C LYS A 621 -31.15 1.86 -0.75
N GLU A 622 -32.30 1.95 -1.42
CA GLU A 622 -33.61 1.88 -0.76
C GLU A 622 -33.82 0.53 -0.06
N ALA A 623 -33.40 -0.58 -0.66
CA ALA A 623 -33.44 -1.91 -0.07
C ALA A 623 -32.60 -1.96 1.23
N PHE A 624 -31.35 -1.51 1.18
CA PHE A 624 -30.50 -1.43 2.37
C PHE A 624 -31.12 -0.54 3.46
N LEU A 625 -31.56 0.67 3.10
CA LEU A 625 -32.11 1.62 4.07
C LEU A 625 -33.42 1.13 4.71
N THR A 626 -34.18 0.28 4.02
CA THR A 626 -35.41 -0.36 4.53
C THR A 626 -35.09 -1.45 5.56
N ASN A 627 -34.05 -2.24 5.31
CA ASN A 627 -33.70 -3.40 6.12
C ASN A 627 -32.66 -3.13 7.22
N ARG A 628 -32.05 -1.94 7.23
CA ARG A 628 -30.99 -1.60 8.18
C ARG A 628 -31.45 -1.62 9.65
N PRO A 629 -30.54 -1.84 10.60
CA PRO A 629 -30.81 -1.68 12.03
C PRO A 629 -31.16 -0.23 12.41
N SER A 630 -31.99 -0.07 13.45
CA SER A 630 -32.22 1.26 14.05
C SER A 630 -30.93 1.81 14.64
N MET A 631 -30.66 3.09 14.43
CA MET A 631 -29.42 3.72 14.90
C MET A 631 -29.66 5.10 15.48
N HIS A 632 -28.65 5.63 16.18
CA HIS A 632 -28.67 7.01 16.64
C HIS A 632 -28.62 7.95 15.44
N TYR A 633 -29.36 9.06 15.52
CA TYR A 633 -29.47 10.01 14.41
C TYR A 633 -28.12 10.56 13.93
N GLY A 634 -27.17 10.75 14.86
CA GLY A 634 -25.80 11.15 14.52
C GLY A 634 -25.06 10.13 13.67
N ASP A 635 -25.22 8.82 13.96
CA ASP A 635 -24.61 7.76 13.15
C ASP A 635 -25.22 7.67 11.77
N GLU A 636 -26.54 7.83 11.67
CA GLU A 636 -27.26 7.83 10.40
C GLU A 636 -26.80 8.97 9.51
N PHE A 637 -26.70 10.17 10.07
CA PHE A 637 -26.19 11.33 9.35
C PHE A 637 -24.78 11.07 8.79
N VAL A 638 -23.89 10.54 9.63
CA VAL A 638 -22.50 10.30 9.23
C VAL A 638 -22.39 9.22 8.17
N PHE A 639 -23.13 8.11 8.31
CA PHE A 639 -23.16 7.07 7.32
C PHE A 639 -23.65 7.60 5.97
N ASN A 640 -24.81 8.29 5.96
CA ASN A 640 -25.39 8.85 4.74
C ASN A 640 -24.46 9.89 4.09
N MET A 641 -23.81 10.72 4.90
CA MET A 641 -22.86 11.71 4.43
C MET A 641 -21.63 11.03 3.79
N ARG A 642 -21.07 9.97 4.40
CA ARG A 642 -19.96 9.20 3.81
C ARG A 642 -20.36 8.58 2.48
N MET A 643 -21.50 7.91 2.43
CA MET A 643 -22.01 7.26 1.22
C MET A 643 -22.25 8.29 0.10
N SER A 644 -22.90 9.41 0.43
CA SER A 644 -23.16 10.49 -0.52
C SER A 644 -21.90 11.09 -1.12
N ARG A 645 -20.77 11.10 -0.38
CA ARG A 645 -19.49 11.59 -0.89
C ARG A 645 -19.00 10.78 -2.10
N TYR A 646 -19.31 9.49 -2.15
CA TYR A 646 -18.94 8.61 -3.26
C TYR A 646 -20.02 8.58 -4.36
N GLU A 647 -21.29 8.72 -3.98
CA GLU A 647 -22.43 8.65 -4.92
C GLU A 647 -22.65 9.93 -5.72
N SER A 648 -22.71 11.08 -5.03
CA SER A 648 -23.17 12.33 -5.64
C SER A 648 -22.72 13.56 -4.84
N ALA A 649 -22.01 14.46 -5.52
CA ALA A 649 -21.63 15.75 -4.97
C ALA A 649 -22.84 16.55 -4.45
N ASP A 650 -23.99 16.49 -5.14
CA ASP A 650 -25.22 17.17 -4.74
C ASP A 650 -25.81 16.58 -3.46
N ALA A 651 -25.80 15.25 -3.31
CA ALA A 651 -26.25 14.58 -2.10
C ALA A 651 -25.34 14.91 -0.91
N TYR A 652 -24.02 14.92 -1.13
CA TYR A 652 -23.06 15.32 -0.12
C TYR A 652 -23.21 16.79 0.29
N GLU A 653 -23.42 17.69 -0.67
CA GLU A 653 -23.66 19.11 -0.40
C GLU A 653 -24.95 19.32 0.39
N LYS A 654 -26.00 18.53 0.13
CA LYS A 654 -27.23 18.54 0.93
C LYS A 654 -26.92 18.26 2.41
N HIS A 655 -26.09 17.27 2.72
CA HIS A 655 -25.70 16.98 4.10
C HIS A 655 -24.90 18.12 4.75
N ILE A 656 -24.04 18.81 4.00
CA ILE A 656 -23.36 20.02 4.48
C ILE A 656 -24.37 21.13 4.80
N ARG A 657 -25.35 21.37 3.92
CA ARG A 657 -26.41 22.36 4.15
C ARG A 657 -27.28 22.00 5.35
N ASP A 658 -27.62 20.72 5.50
CA ASP A 658 -28.36 20.22 6.66
C ASP A 658 -27.58 20.47 7.95
N TYR A 659 -26.28 20.16 7.97
CA TYR A 659 -25.39 20.49 9.10
C TYR A 659 -25.41 21.99 9.42
N ILE A 660 -25.27 22.84 8.41
CA ILE A 660 -25.21 24.29 8.58
C ILE A 660 -26.54 24.87 9.07
N SER A 661 -27.66 24.31 8.61
CA SER A 661 -28.99 24.72 9.05
C SER A 661 -29.19 24.57 10.57
N THR A 662 -28.37 23.72 11.22
CA THR A 662 -28.38 23.54 12.68
C THR A 662 -27.66 24.64 13.47
N ALA A 663 -27.08 25.66 12.82
CA ALA A 663 -26.42 26.78 13.52
C ALA A 663 -27.28 27.42 14.63
N GLY A 664 -28.61 27.43 14.45
CA GLY A 664 -29.57 27.95 15.44
C GLY A 664 -30.04 26.94 16.49
N ASP A 665 -29.71 25.66 16.35
CA ASP A 665 -30.12 24.57 17.24
C ASP A 665 -28.89 23.83 17.79
N MET A 666 -28.42 24.28 18.95
CA MET A 666 -27.26 23.71 19.63
C MET A 666 -27.40 22.20 19.89
N ARG A 667 -28.63 21.70 20.11
CA ARG A 667 -28.86 20.27 20.38
C ARG A 667 -28.63 19.44 19.13
N MET A 668 -29.20 19.86 18.00
CA MET A 668 -28.97 19.20 16.70
C MET A 668 -27.50 19.25 16.29
N ARG A 669 -26.85 20.39 16.52
CA ARG A 669 -25.42 20.55 16.26
C ARG A 669 -24.57 19.61 17.12
N THR A 670 -24.90 19.44 18.40
CA THR A 670 -24.23 18.45 19.27
C THR A 670 -24.39 17.05 18.72
N PHE A 671 -25.59 16.65 18.26
CA PHE A 671 -25.80 15.33 17.68
C PHE A 671 -24.99 15.08 16.41
N PHE A 672 -24.90 16.07 15.51
CA PHE A 672 -24.04 15.94 14.33
C PHE A 672 -22.56 15.91 14.68
N ASN A 673 -22.10 16.77 15.60
CA ASN A 673 -20.71 16.76 16.03
C ASN A 673 -20.33 15.44 16.71
N GLU A 674 -21.22 14.85 17.51
CA GLU A 674 -21.03 13.54 18.14
C GLU A 674 -20.96 12.41 17.11
N GLY A 675 -21.81 12.45 16.07
CA GLY A 675 -21.70 11.52 14.97
C GLY A 675 -20.37 11.71 14.23
N LEU A 676 -20.07 12.95 13.82
CA LEU A 676 -18.88 13.28 13.04
C LEU A 676 -17.61 12.90 13.79
N SER A 677 -17.52 13.10 15.11
CA SER A 677 -16.34 12.72 15.89
C SER A 677 -16.03 11.21 15.87
N ARG A 678 -16.97 10.37 15.43
CA ARG A 678 -16.76 8.92 15.26
C ARG A 678 -16.13 8.57 13.91
N LEU A 679 -16.00 9.54 13.00
CA LEU A 679 -15.30 9.35 11.74
C LEU A 679 -13.80 9.18 11.92
N PHE A 680 -13.19 8.49 10.97
CA PHE A 680 -11.75 8.57 10.75
C PHE A 680 -11.35 10.06 10.58
N PRO A 681 -10.32 10.58 11.29
CA PRO A 681 -10.02 12.00 11.34
C PRO A 681 -9.81 12.67 9.99
N PRO A 682 -9.15 12.05 8.99
CA PRO A 682 -9.12 12.59 7.63
C PRO A 682 -10.52 12.83 7.05
N HIS A 683 -11.50 11.95 7.30
CA HIS A 683 -12.88 12.14 6.86
C HIS A 683 -13.58 13.25 7.64
N TYR A 684 -13.41 13.29 8.97
CA TYR A 684 -13.93 14.35 9.84
C TYR A 684 -13.45 15.73 9.38
N GLN A 685 -12.15 15.85 9.15
CA GLN A 685 -11.50 17.09 8.74
C GLN A 685 -11.81 17.50 7.31
N SER A 686 -11.89 16.53 6.39
CA SER A 686 -12.33 16.79 5.02
C SER A 686 -13.74 17.36 5.02
N PHE A 687 -14.64 16.81 5.84
CA PHE A 687 -15.99 17.36 5.97
C PHE A 687 -15.97 18.83 6.42
N PHE A 688 -15.21 19.20 7.44
CA PHE A 688 -15.16 20.61 7.87
C PHE A 688 -14.43 21.53 6.90
N SER A 689 -13.42 21.02 6.21
CA SER A 689 -12.80 21.72 5.08
C SER A 689 -13.83 22.03 4.01
N ASP A 690 -14.72 21.09 3.73
CA ASP A 690 -15.76 21.22 2.72
C ASP A 690 -16.91 22.13 3.16
N VAL A 691 -17.29 22.10 4.45
CA VAL A 691 -18.18 23.09 5.09
C VAL A 691 -17.58 24.49 4.94
N TRP A 692 -16.30 24.67 5.25
CA TRP A 692 -15.62 25.95 5.17
C TRP A 692 -15.53 26.50 3.75
N ARG A 693 -15.10 25.68 2.78
CA ARG A 693 -14.99 26.06 1.38
C ARG A 693 -16.32 26.56 0.81
N ARG A 694 -17.41 25.88 1.16
CA ARG A 694 -18.75 26.19 0.64
C ARG A 694 -19.45 27.29 1.45
N PHE A 695 -19.13 27.43 2.73
CA PHE A 695 -19.82 28.34 3.66
C PHE A 695 -18.84 29.04 4.63
N PRO A 696 -17.97 29.94 4.13
CA PRO A 696 -16.91 30.57 4.92
C PRO A 696 -17.42 31.47 6.06
N ASP A 697 -18.67 31.93 5.98
CA ASP A 697 -19.28 32.73 7.06
C ASP A 697 -19.74 31.87 8.24
N PHE A 698 -19.81 30.55 8.09
CA PHE A 698 -20.23 29.64 9.16
C PHE A 698 -19.27 29.71 10.34
N ASP A 699 -19.79 30.00 11.54
CA ASP A 699 -18.97 30.13 12.74
C ASP A 699 -18.81 28.79 13.44
N TYR A 700 -17.58 28.29 13.46
CA TYR A 700 -17.28 26.92 13.83
C TYR A 700 -16.87 26.82 15.32
N PRO A 701 -17.32 25.80 16.09
CA PRO A 701 -17.12 25.73 17.52
C PRO A 701 -15.98 24.73 17.82
N PHE A 702 -14.80 24.89 17.23
CA PHE A 702 -13.60 24.21 17.75
C PHE A 702 -13.18 24.95 19.02
N ASP A 703 -13.94 24.77 20.09
CA ASP A 703 -13.65 25.41 21.39
C ASP A 703 -12.35 24.86 22.00
N ASP A 704 -11.92 23.65 21.61
CA ASP A 704 -10.73 22.94 22.12
C ASP A 704 -9.59 22.84 21.09
N TRP A 705 -9.39 23.90 20.30
CA TRP A 705 -8.30 23.92 19.33
C TRP A 705 -6.91 23.71 19.97
N ALA A 706 -6.77 24.13 21.23
CA ALA A 706 -5.52 23.98 21.97
C ALA A 706 -5.18 22.51 22.21
N ASP A 707 -6.18 21.66 22.45
CA ASP A 707 -5.96 20.22 22.65
C ASP A 707 -5.46 19.55 21.37
N ILE A 708 -6.05 19.89 20.23
CA ILE A 708 -5.64 19.32 18.92
C ILE A 708 -4.19 19.70 18.61
N LEU A 709 -3.83 20.97 18.81
CA LEU A 709 -2.45 21.40 18.58
C LEU A 709 -1.47 20.77 19.55
N ILE A 710 -1.87 20.52 20.80
CA ILE A 710 -1.01 19.82 21.77
C ILE A 710 -0.85 18.36 21.43
N SER A 711 -1.92 17.68 20.99
CA SER A 711 -1.78 16.31 20.48
C SER A 711 -0.91 16.26 19.22
N ALA A 712 -0.91 17.33 18.42
CA ALA A 712 0.00 17.48 17.28
C ALA A 712 1.42 17.95 17.70
N THR A 713 1.60 18.47 18.92
CA THR A 713 2.92 18.75 19.50
C THR A 713 3.46 17.48 20.14
N GLN A 714 4.59 16.97 19.69
CA GLN A 714 5.30 15.96 20.47
C GLN A 714 5.84 16.62 21.75
N LEU A 715 5.22 16.30 22.89
CA LEU A 715 5.75 16.69 24.19
C LEU A 715 7.04 15.90 24.41
N ARG A 716 8.12 16.61 24.73
CA ARG A 716 9.40 15.98 25.05
C ARG A 716 9.23 15.01 26.21
N PHE A 717 9.94 13.89 26.12
CA PHE A 717 10.11 12.99 27.25
C PHE A 717 10.81 13.72 28.41
N PRO A 718 10.68 13.23 29.66
CA PRO A 718 11.32 13.86 30.81
C PRO A 718 12.83 14.06 30.64
N TYR A 719 13.54 13.09 30.06
CA TYR A 719 14.99 13.19 29.83
C TYR A 719 15.35 14.24 28.77
N GLN A 720 14.59 14.31 27.67
CA GLN A 720 14.76 15.34 26.63
C GLN A 720 14.46 16.73 27.17
N THR A 721 13.46 16.84 28.05
CA THR A 721 13.12 18.08 28.76
C THR A 721 14.28 18.52 29.65
N PHE A 722 14.84 17.59 30.42
CA PHE A 722 16.00 17.85 31.27
C PHE A 722 17.21 18.32 30.44
N ALA A 723 17.54 17.60 29.36
CA ALA A 723 18.62 17.95 28.45
C ALA A 723 18.41 19.34 27.80
N ALA A 724 17.19 19.68 27.43
CA ALA A 724 16.85 20.98 26.83
C ALA A 724 17.05 22.17 27.77
N MET A 725 17.05 21.95 29.09
CA MET A 725 17.27 23.00 30.08
C MET A 725 18.75 23.30 30.35
N LEU A 726 19.65 22.46 29.84
CA LEU A 726 21.11 22.63 29.92
C LEU A 726 21.63 23.37 28.67
N ALA A 727 22.80 23.99 28.80
CA ALA A 727 23.48 24.54 27.64
C ALA A 727 23.95 23.40 26.70
N ARG A 728 24.05 23.68 25.40
CA ARG A 728 24.38 22.66 24.39
C ARG A 728 25.72 21.97 24.63
N ASP A 729 26.70 22.67 25.19
CA ASP A 729 28.02 22.14 25.55
C ASP A 729 28.04 21.38 26.89
N GLN A 730 26.95 21.46 27.66
CA GLN A 730 26.78 20.72 28.91
C GLN A 730 26.14 19.34 28.73
N VAL A 731 25.48 19.10 27.59
CA VAL A 731 24.86 17.80 27.24
C VAL A 731 25.74 17.09 26.23
N LEU A 732 26.25 15.92 26.61
CA LEU A 732 27.07 15.08 25.75
C LEU A 732 26.21 14.04 25.01
N TYR A 733 25.16 13.55 25.65
CA TYR A 733 24.23 12.57 25.09
C TYR A 733 22.86 12.64 25.79
N ALA A 734 21.78 12.35 25.06
CA ALA A 734 20.44 12.20 25.61
C ALA A 734 19.63 11.23 24.73
N GLY A 735 19.28 10.07 25.25
CA GLY A 735 18.60 9.02 24.48
C GLY A 735 18.61 7.69 25.21
N GLU A 736 18.30 6.62 24.47
CA GLU A 736 18.38 5.25 24.97
C GLU A 736 19.83 4.85 25.28
N PRO A 737 20.07 4.03 26.30
CA PRO A 737 21.41 3.58 26.61
C PRO A 737 21.98 2.69 25.48
N ALA A 738 22.88 3.24 24.67
CA ALA A 738 23.78 2.43 23.85
C ALA A 738 24.78 1.66 24.74
N GLU A 739 25.36 0.56 24.26
CA GLU A 739 26.42 -0.16 24.99
C GLU A 739 27.66 0.75 25.17
N TYR A 740 27.75 1.42 26.33
CA TYR A 740 28.92 2.23 26.67
C TYR A 740 29.99 1.37 27.34
N ASN A 741 31.15 1.21 26.69
CA ASN A 741 32.35 0.59 27.27
C ASN A 741 33.04 1.44 28.35
N ILE A 742 32.34 2.42 28.94
CA ILE A 742 32.86 3.30 29.99
C ILE A 742 32.34 2.81 31.33
N PRO A 743 33.22 2.48 32.30
CA PRO A 743 32.78 2.03 33.62
C PRO A 743 31.84 3.05 34.28
N MET A 744 30.73 2.56 34.82
CA MET A 744 29.80 3.38 35.61
C MET A 744 30.15 3.28 37.10
N LYS A 745 30.03 4.40 37.84
CA LYS A 745 30.25 4.46 39.29
C LYS A 745 29.13 5.24 39.96
N ALA A 746 28.71 4.80 41.14
CA ALA A 746 27.75 5.55 41.94
C ALA A 746 28.34 6.90 42.41
N GLY A 747 27.65 8.00 42.14
CA GLY A 747 28.03 9.31 42.64
C GLY A 747 27.88 9.43 44.16
N LYS A 748 28.75 10.21 44.81
CA LYS A 748 28.72 10.39 46.28
C LYS A 748 27.43 11.03 46.79
N THR A 749 26.76 11.76 45.91
CA THR A 749 25.56 12.57 46.15
C THR A 749 24.36 12.04 45.37
N MET A 750 24.44 10.81 44.85
CA MET A 750 23.38 10.21 44.04
C MET A 750 22.01 10.35 44.70
N GLN A 751 21.03 10.88 43.97
CA GLN A 751 19.65 10.98 44.42
C GLN A 751 18.73 10.14 43.53
N ARG A 752 17.62 9.69 44.12
CA ARG A 752 16.53 9.08 43.36
C ARG A 752 15.63 10.16 42.75
N ASN A 753 15.11 9.88 41.58
CA ASN A 753 14.10 10.68 40.93
C ASN A 753 12.77 10.41 41.65
N ALA A 754 12.22 11.39 42.37
CA ALA A 754 11.07 11.13 43.26
C ALA A 754 9.73 10.95 42.52
N GLU A 755 9.65 11.30 41.23
CA GLU A 755 8.38 11.48 40.50
C GLU A 755 8.13 10.48 39.35
N ARG A 756 8.69 9.25 39.39
CA ARG A 756 8.52 8.22 38.33
C ARG A 756 8.94 8.70 36.93
N ALA A 757 9.92 9.60 36.84
CA ALA A 757 10.49 9.95 35.55
C ALA A 757 11.60 8.93 35.22
N ASP A 758 11.29 8.05 34.27
CA ASP A 758 12.09 6.90 33.83
C ASP A 758 13.34 7.33 33.03
N PHE A 759 14.28 7.98 33.73
CA PHE A 759 15.60 8.29 33.19
C PHE A 759 16.66 8.50 34.26
N ALA A 760 17.93 8.30 33.89
CA ALA A 760 19.10 8.62 34.73
C ALA A 760 19.91 9.81 34.18
N VAL A 761 20.65 10.47 35.06
CA VAL A 761 21.63 11.50 34.69
C VAL A 761 23.02 11.06 35.11
N LEU A 762 23.90 10.95 34.11
CA LEU A 762 25.29 10.52 34.24
C LEU A 762 26.21 11.71 33.99
N ARG A 763 27.20 11.93 34.86
CA ARG A 763 28.26 12.91 34.62
C ARG A 763 29.46 12.20 34.01
N HIS A 764 29.93 12.69 32.87
CA HIS A 764 31.10 12.15 32.19
C HIS A 764 32.40 12.66 32.82
N HIS A 765 33.21 11.74 33.32
CA HIS A 765 34.60 11.95 33.73
C HIS A 765 35.54 11.34 32.69
N SER A 766 36.84 11.63 32.79
CA SER A 766 37.83 11.12 31.81
C SER A 766 37.96 9.59 31.78
N ASP A 767 37.56 8.89 32.85
CA ASP A 767 37.78 7.45 33.05
C ASP A 767 36.53 6.66 33.46
N HIS A 768 35.40 7.33 33.70
CA HIS A 768 34.15 6.70 34.13
C HIS A 768 32.93 7.61 33.93
N LEU A 769 31.72 7.03 34.03
CA LEU A 769 30.45 7.75 34.13
C LEU A 769 29.99 7.74 35.59
N GLU A 770 29.77 8.91 36.18
CA GLU A 770 29.26 9.06 37.55
C GLU A 770 27.73 9.17 37.53
N VAL A 771 27.04 8.25 38.22
CA VAL A 771 25.57 8.30 38.36
C VAL A 771 25.19 9.36 39.40
N VAL A 772 24.54 10.45 38.96
CA VAL A 772 24.14 11.56 39.85
C VAL A 772 22.65 11.52 40.17
N LEU A 773 21.82 11.13 39.19
CA LEU A 773 20.38 10.95 39.34
C LEU A 773 19.98 9.60 38.77
N MET A 774 19.19 8.82 39.52
CA MET A 774 18.71 7.50 39.10
C MET A 774 17.18 7.43 39.27
N ASP A 775 16.51 6.60 38.47
CA ASP A 775 15.06 6.43 38.56
C ASP A 775 14.60 5.95 39.95
N ALA A 776 13.33 6.22 40.27
CA ALA A 776 12.68 5.85 41.52
C ALA A 776 12.66 4.34 41.79
N ILE A 777 12.56 3.54 40.71
CA ILE A 777 12.18 2.11 40.76
C ILE A 777 13.41 1.18 40.84
N GLY A 778 14.62 1.68 40.59
CA GLY A 778 15.84 0.86 40.57
C GLY A 778 16.15 0.11 41.88
N LYS A 779 16.58 -1.15 41.72
CA LYS A 779 17.34 -1.93 42.73
C LYS A 779 18.60 -1.15 43.15
N GLU A 780 19.16 -1.46 44.32
CA GLU A 780 20.43 -0.86 44.74
C GLU A 780 21.48 -1.10 43.65
N TYR A 781 22.08 -0.03 43.12
CA TYR A 781 23.09 -0.09 42.07
C TYR A 781 24.46 -0.42 42.69
N GLU A 782 25.11 -1.52 42.27
CA GLU A 782 26.50 -1.79 42.60
C GLU A 782 27.44 -1.27 41.49
N ASP A 783 28.62 -0.77 41.87
CA ASP A 783 29.61 -0.25 40.92
C ASP A 783 29.96 -1.29 39.84
N GLY A 784 29.70 -0.95 38.57
CA GLY A 784 29.97 -1.81 37.42
C GLY A 784 28.77 -2.58 36.87
N GLU A 785 27.59 -2.45 37.48
CA GLU A 785 26.34 -2.97 36.93
C GLU A 785 25.76 -2.03 35.86
N TYR A 786 24.87 -2.57 35.03
CA TYR A 786 24.09 -1.80 34.06
C TYR A 786 22.93 -1.10 34.77
N ILE A 787 22.65 0.15 34.38
CA ILE A 787 21.51 0.89 34.93
C ILE A 787 20.29 0.49 34.10
N GLY A 788 19.40 -0.31 34.67
CA GLY A 788 18.13 -0.69 34.03
C GLY A 788 17.14 0.49 33.95
N VAL A 789 17.51 1.53 33.20
CA VAL A 789 16.63 2.64 32.82
C VAL A 789 16.56 2.71 31.31
N ASN A 790 15.38 3.04 30.78
CA ASN A 790 15.18 3.10 29.33
C ASN A 790 15.85 4.33 28.70
N ASN A 791 16.15 5.36 29.50
CA ASN A 791 16.69 6.62 28.98
C ASN A 791 17.79 7.19 29.89
N ILE A 792 18.83 7.75 29.28
CA ILE A 792 19.93 8.40 29.99
C ILE A 792 20.23 9.79 29.43
N VAL A 793 20.70 10.68 30.30
CA VAL A 793 21.30 11.95 29.92
C VAL A 793 22.73 11.99 30.43
N ILE A 794 23.70 12.06 29.51
CA ILE A 794 25.11 12.22 29.85
C ILE A 794 25.47 13.71 29.80
N VAL A 795 25.93 14.26 30.91
CA VAL A 795 26.31 15.65 31.06
C VAL A 795 27.82 15.81 31.24
N ALA A 796 28.34 16.98 30.86
CA ALA A 796 29.75 17.33 31.02
C ALA A 796 30.14 17.44 32.51
N GLU A 797 31.42 17.22 32.80
CA GLU A 797 32.00 17.33 34.16
C GLU A 797 31.72 18.69 34.82
N SER A 798 31.57 19.76 34.01
CA SER A 798 31.26 21.11 34.48
C SER A 798 29.87 21.28 35.11
N VAL A 799 28.94 20.34 34.91
CA VAL A 799 27.56 20.43 35.43
C VAL A 799 27.53 19.93 36.87
N THR A 800 27.25 20.83 37.81
CA THR A 800 27.29 20.54 39.26
C THR A 800 26.07 19.76 39.75
N ASP A 801 26.18 19.06 40.89
CA ASP A 801 25.06 18.33 41.51
C ASP A 801 23.87 19.26 41.82
N ASP A 802 24.16 20.44 42.38
CA ASP A 802 23.14 21.45 42.71
C ASP A 802 22.37 21.90 41.47
N GLU A 803 23.05 22.02 40.32
CA GLU A 803 22.42 22.34 39.05
C GLU A 803 21.52 21.20 38.57
N ILE A 804 22.01 19.96 38.60
CA ILE A 804 21.24 18.75 38.22
C ILE A 804 19.97 18.65 39.08
N PHE A 805 20.07 18.76 40.40
CA PHE A 805 18.90 18.65 41.28
C PHE A 805 17.92 19.81 41.11
N ARG A 806 18.43 21.04 40.91
CA ARG A 806 17.57 22.19 40.60
C ARG A 806 16.82 22.01 39.28
N LEU A 807 17.44 21.38 38.27
CA LEU A 807 16.79 21.12 36.99
C LEU A 807 15.80 19.97 37.08
N ARG A 808 16.10 18.90 37.82
CA ARG A 808 15.17 17.81 38.12
C ARG A 808 13.86 18.37 38.68
N ASP A 809 13.94 19.28 39.65
CA ASP A 809 12.75 19.87 40.29
C ASP A 809 11.90 20.76 39.34
N LYS A 810 12.39 21.03 38.12
CA LYS A 810 11.66 21.74 37.06
C LYS A 810 11.10 20.82 35.98
N VAL A 811 11.48 19.54 35.98
CA VAL A 811 10.92 18.54 35.06
C VAL A 811 9.52 18.20 35.55
N LEU A 812 8.52 18.77 34.87
CA LEU A 812 7.11 18.56 35.16
C LEU A 812 6.68 17.14 34.76
N THR A 813 5.62 16.60 35.36
CA THR A 813 4.98 15.35 34.88
C THR A 813 4.32 15.53 33.51
N TYR A 814 3.96 14.45 32.81
CA TYR A 814 3.29 14.55 31.50
C TYR A 814 2.02 15.42 31.57
N THR A 815 1.14 15.19 32.55
CA THR A 815 -0.09 15.97 32.74
C THR A 815 0.21 17.45 33.00
N GLN A 816 1.23 17.74 33.80
CA GLN A 816 1.63 19.13 34.07
C GLN A 816 2.25 19.80 32.84
N ARG A 817 3.09 19.10 32.06
CA ARG A 817 3.66 19.60 30.80
C ARG A 817 2.56 19.90 29.80
N SER A 818 1.65 18.96 29.58
CA SER A 818 0.51 19.10 28.67
C SER A 818 -0.33 20.32 29.04
N GLN A 819 -0.70 20.46 30.32
CA GLN A 819 -1.48 21.60 30.80
C GLN A 819 -0.72 22.94 30.66
N LEU A 820 0.58 22.98 30.99
CA LEU A 820 1.40 24.19 30.84
C LEU A 820 1.47 24.63 29.38
N VAL A 821 1.76 23.69 28.47
CA VAL A 821 1.83 23.96 27.03
C VAL A 821 0.47 24.43 26.53
N LYS A 822 -0.64 23.81 26.98
CA LYS A 822 -2.02 24.23 26.66
C LYS A 822 -2.29 25.69 27.00
N GLU A 823 -2.07 26.04 28.26
CA GLU A 823 -2.36 27.39 28.76
C GLU A 823 -1.47 28.43 28.10
N THR A 824 -0.20 28.09 27.87
CA THR A 824 0.77 29.00 27.24
C THR A 824 0.47 29.20 25.76
N LEU A 825 0.12 28.14 25.04
CA LEU A 825 -0.33 28.21 23.65
C LEU A 825 -1.61 29.05 23.53
N GLN A 826 -2.59 28.81 24.40
CA GLN A 826 -3.83 29.59 24.46
C GLN A 826 -3.56 31.09 24.61
N ARG A 827 -2.68 31.45 25.55
CA ARG A 827 -2.25 32.84 25.76
C ARG A 827 -1.53 33.42 24.54
N PHE A 828 -0.67 32.64 23.88
CA PHE A 828 0.03 33.10 22.69
C PHE A 828 -0.93 33.38 21.53
N ILE A 829 -1.84 32.46 21.22
CA ILE A 829 -2.83 32.62 20.15
C ILE A 829 -3.77 33.80 20.44
N ASN A 830 -4.17 33.99 21.70
CA ASN A 830 -4.99 35.13 22.13
C ASN A 830 -4.22 36.47 22.18
N ALA A 831 -2.93 36.48 21.84
CA ALA A 831 -2.05 37.64 21.93
C ALA A 831 -1.81 38.19 23.35
N ASP A 832 -2.02 37.36 24.39
CA ASP A 832 -1.70 37.70 25.77
C ASP A 832 -0.19 37.67 26.05
N ILE A 833 0.57 36.92 25.25
CA ILE A 833 2.04 36.85 25.28
C ILE A 833 2.63 36.93 23.86
N SER A 834 3.89 37.34 23.79
CA SER A 834 4.69 37.31 22.56
C SER A 834 5.13 35.88 22.20
N TYR A 835 5.58 35.68 20.96
CA TYR A 835 6.15 34.39 20.55
C TYR A 835 7.45 34.07 21.30
N ALA A 836 8.25 35.09 21.63
CA ALA A 836 9.47 34.92 22.41
C ALA A 836 9.16 34.38 23.82
N GLU A 837 8.15 34.93 24.50
CA GLU A 837 7.69 34.43 25.80
C GLU A 837 7.09 33.03 25.68
N TYR A 838 6.32 32.74 24.63
CA TYR A 838 5.82 31.39 24.36
C TYR A 838 6.98 30.39 24.22
N ALA A 839 7.94 30.67 23.34
CA ALA A 839 9.08 29.79 23.07
C ALA A 839 10.00 29.64 24.30
N GLU A 840 10.13 30.67 25.13
CA GLU A 840 10.86 30.59 26.40
C GLU A 840 10.18 29.65 27.40
N ILE A 841 8.85 29.72 27.52
CA ILE A 841 8.08 28.90 28.47
C ILE A 841 7.97 27.45 27.98
N THR A 842 7.67 27.22 26.70
CA THR A 842 7.38 25.88 26.16
C THR A 842 8.61 25.18 25.57
N GLY A 843 9.66 25.91 25.21
CA GLY A 843 10.84 25.37 24.53
C GLY A 843 11.47 24.13 25.19
N PRO A 844 11.58 24.07 26.53
CA PRO A 844 12.07 22.86 27.21
C PRO A 844 11.14 21.66 27.11
N TYR A 845 9.84 21.85 26.84
CA TYR A 845 8.81 20.81 26.97
C TYR A 845 8.24 20.34 25.62
N VAL A 846 8.44 21.12 24.56
CA VAL A 846 7.90 20.82 23.21
C VAL A 846 9.04 20.46 22.28
N ASP A 847 8.88 19.38 21.53
CA ASP A 847 9.74 19.12 20.40
C ASP A 847 9.19 19.81 19.16
N THR A 848 9.77 20.96 18.81
CA THR A 848 9.39 21.68 17.60
C THR A 848 9.78 20.92 16.33
N ALA A 849 10.74 20.01 16.41
CA ALA A 849 11.07 19.13 15.30
C ALA A 849 10.01 18.02 15.11
N GLY A 850 9.10 17.81 16.06
CA GLY A 850 7.97 16.90 15.93
C GLY A 850 6.78 17.47 15.15
N TYR A 851 6.74 18.78 14.86
CA TYR A 851 5.67 19.36 14.04
C TYR A 851 5.74 18.83 12.60
N ARG A 852 4.71 18.11 12.18
CA ARG A 852 4.44 17.78 10.77
C ARG A 852 3.03 18.31 10.41
N LEU A 853 2.70 18.31 9.13
CA LEU A 853 1.32 18.58 8.68
C LEU A 853 0.65 17.31 8.17
N TYR A 854 1.45 16.38 7.68
CA TYR A 854 1.06 15.16 6.96
C TYR A 854 2.02 14.01 7.30
N ASP A 855 2.30 13.79 8.58
CA ASP A 855 3.04 12.58 8.94
C ASP A 855 2.12 11.38 8.77
N GLU A 856 2.56 10.38 8.02
CA GLU A 856 1.96 9.04 8.06
C GLU A 856 2.08 8.40 9.45
N HIS A 857 3.02 8.91 10.26
CA HIS A 857 3.15 8.62 11.69
C HIS A 857 2.33 9.54 12.60
N TYR A 858 1.46 10.40 12.05
CA TYR A 858 0.44 11.01 12.90
C TYR A 858 -0.36 9.87 13.45
N ASN A 859 -0.58 9.89 14.76
CA ASN A 859 -1.63 9.07 15.34
C ASN A 859 -2.88 9.36 14.48
N PRO A 860 -3.38 8.36 13.71
CA PRO A 860 -4.43 8.59 12.73
C PRO A 860 -5.71 9.02 13.43
N TYR A 861 -5.74 8.96 14.76
CA TYR A 861 -6.81 9.38 15.65
C TYR A 861 -6.72 10.86 16.11
N VAL A 862 -5.70 11.62 15.70
CA VAL A 862 -5.55 13.05 16.01
C VAL A 862 -6.03 13.94 14.85
N GLY A 863 -6.69 15.06 15.17
CA GLY A 863 -7.08 16.06 14.18
C GLY A 863 -5.87 16.76 13.54
N GLU A 864 -5.84 16.93 12.22
CA GLU A 864 -4.82 17.70 11.53
C GLU A 864 -4.97 19.19 11.89
N PRO A 865 -3.87 19.89 12.18
CA PRO A 865 -3.89 21.33 12.44
C PRO A 865 -4.37 22.18 11.25
N LEU A 866 -4.21 21.68 10.03
CA LEU A 866 -4.39 22.45 8.81
C LEU A 866 -5.86 22.89 8.57
N PRO A 867 -6.87 22.02 8.64
CA PRO A 867 -8.29 22.42 8.60
C PRO A 867 -8.61 23.56 9.58
N MET A 868 -8.07 23.52 10.79
CA MET A 868 -8.34 24.52 11.82
C MET A 868 -7.74 25.88 11.47
N ILE A 869 -6.52 25.89 10.96
CA ILE A 869 -5.87 27.11 10.46
C ILE A 869 -6.70 27.70 9.33
N ARG A 870 -7.17 26.87 8.40
CA ARG A 870 -8.00 27.31 7.26
C ARG A 870 -9.32 27.94 7.72
N MET A 871 -9.90 27.44 8.81
CA MET A 871 -11.18 27.90 9.37
C MET A 871 -11.07 29.09 10.35
N GLU A 872 -9.87 29.47 10.80
CA GLU A 872 -9.67 30.61 11.71
C GLU A 872 -9.90 31.94 10.99
N LYS A 873 -11.03 32.58 11.29
CA LYS A 873 -11.42 33.87 10.68
C LYS A 873 -10.54 35.04 11.11
N ASN A 874 -9.97 34.99 12.32
CA ASN A 874 -9.07 36.02 12.78
C ASN A 874 -7.67 35.77 12.20
N LYS A 875 -7.31 36.56 11.19
CA LYS A 875 -5.99 36.47 10.53
C LYS A 875 -4.81 36.52 11.50
N ASP A 876 -4.89 37.29 12.59
CA ASP A 876 -3.80 37.36 13.56
C ASP A 876 -3.66 36.05 14.36
N ARG A 877 -4.80 35.42 14.72
CA ARG A 877 -4.80 34.10 15.36
C ARG A 877 -4.31 33.02 14.39
N GLN A 878 -4.77 33.07 13.14
CA GLN A 878 -4.32 32.19 12.06
C GLN A 878 -2.80 32.25 11.87
N LEU A 879 -2.23 33.46 11.77
CA LEU A 879 -0.79 33.65 11.64
C LEU A 879 -0.03 33.16 12.87
N ARG A 880 -0.58 33.31 14.08
CA ARG A 880 0.02 32.77 15.31
C ARG A 880 0.02 31.24 15.30
N PHE A 881 -1.03 30.59 14.78
CA PHE A 881 -1.00 29.14 14.57
C PHE A 881 0.10 28.70 13.62
N ILE A 882 0.17 29.34 12.45
CA ILE A 882 1.22 29.07 11.46
C ILE A 882 2.59 29.29 12.09
N LYS A 883 2.76 30.33 12.92
CA LYS A 883 4.01 30.61 13.63
C LYS A 883 4.46 29.48 14.56
N VAL A 884 3.53 28.88 15.31
CA VAL A 884 3.82 27.76 16.23
C VAL A 884 4.27 26.53 15.45
N MET A 885 3.57 26.17 14.38
CA MET A 885 3.92 24.98 13.58
C MET A 885 5.20 25.18 12.76
N THR A 886 5.54 26.43 12.42
CA THR A 886 6.76 26.78 11.69
C THR A 886 7.91 27.19 12.62
N ALA A 887 7.81 26.81 13.90
CA ALA A 887 8.82 27.08 14.91
C ALA A 887 10.18 26.45 14.56
N ASP A 888 10.19 25.25 13.96
CA ASP A 888 11.40 24.60 13.47
C ASP A 888 11.82 25.17 12.09
N PRO A 889 12.99 25.82 11.99
CA PRO A 889 13.50 26.34 10.72
C PRO A 889 13.68 25.28 9.63
N ARG A 890 13.99 24.03 9.99
CA ARG A 890 14.25 22.93 9.04
C ARG A 890 12.98 22.58 8.25
N ARG A 891 11.83 22.64 8.90
CA ARG A 891 10.53 22.24 8.32
C ARG A 891 9.67 23.40 7.88
N LYS A 892 9.98 24.62 8.35
CA LYS A 892 9.23 25.85 8.03
C LYS A 892 8.87 25.97 6.55
N ALA A 893 9.82 25.73 5.65
CA ALA A 893 9.58 25.89 4.21
C ALA A 893 8.55 24.89 3.66
N SER A 894 8.56 23.64 4.14
CA SER A 894 7.58 22.61 3.74
C SER A 894 6.21 22.94 4.30
N ILE A 895 6.13 23.21 5.60
CA ILE A 895 4.88 23.52 6.31
C ILE A 895 4.19 24.76 5.70
N LEU A 896 4.95 25.83 5.43
CA LEU A 896 4.39 27.04 4.81
C LEU A 896 3.92 26.81 3.38
N LYS A 897 4.61 25.94 2.65
CA LYS A 897 4.22 25.59 1.29
C LYS A 897 2.88 24.86 1.30
N ASP A 898 2.73 23.86 2.15
CA ASP A 898 1.50 23.07 2.28
C ASP A 898 0.31 23.92 2.71
N ILE A 899 0.51 24.79 3.70
CA ILE A 899 -0.50 25.78 4.12
C ILE A 899 -0.82 26.73 2.97
N GLY A 900 0.18 27.20 2.23
CA GLY A 900 0.00 28.06 1.07
C GLY A 900 -0.80 27.38 -0.05
N VAL A 901 -0.53 26.09 -0.33
CA VAL A 901 -1.31 25.30 -1.29
C VAL A 901 -2.77 25.26 -0.85
N ALA A 902 -3.02 24.89 0.41
CA ALA A 902 -4.37 24.69 0.91
C ALA A 902 -5.17 26.01 0.94
N LEU A 903 -4.55 27.11 1.38
CA LEU A 903 -5.18 28.43 1.37
C LEU A 903 -5.44 28.95 -0.05
N TYR A 904 -4.54 28.67 -1.00
CA TYR A 904 -4.76 29.00 -2.41
C TYR A 904 -5.94 28.22 -2.99
N VAL A 905 -5.97 26.90 -2.80
CA VAL A 905 -7.07 26.04 -3.27
C VAL A 905 -8.40 26.50 -2.68
N ASP A 906 -8.44 26.86 -1.40
CA ASP A 906 -9.65 27.39 -0.76
C ASP A 906 -10.10 28.73 -1.35
N ALA A 907 -9.17 29.66 -1.55
CA ALA A 907 -9.45 30.95 -2.16
C ALA A 907 -9.96 30.78 -3.60
N ALA A 908 -9.38 29.84 -4.36
CA ALA A 908 -9.79 29.48 -5.71
C ALA A 908 -11.19 28.83 -5.73
N CYS A 909 -11.50 27.95 -4.77
CA CYS A 909 -12.85 27.40 -4.61
C CYS A 909 -13.89 28.48 -4.30
N GLN A 910 -13.57 29.39 -3.38
CA GLN A 910 -14.45 30.51 -3.01
C GLN A 910 -14.65 31.48 -4.17
N ALA A 911 -13.64 31.65 -5.02
CA ALA A 911 -13.73 32.44 -6.26
C ALA A 911 -14.47 31.71 -7.40
N GLY A 912 -14.79 30.42 -7.23
CA GLY A 912 -15.40 29.58 -8.26
C GLY A 912 -14.46 29.20 -9.40
N THR A 913 -13.14 29.38 -9.25
CA THR A 913 -12.14 29.02 -10.27
C THR A 913 -11.76 27.54 -10.20
N ILE A 914 -11.91 26.91 -9.02
CA ILE A 914 -11.75 25.47 -8.83
C ILE A 914 -13.06 24.91 -8.27
N ASN A 915 -13.56 23.83 -8.86
CA ASN A 915 -14.70 23.10 -8.29
C ASN A 915 -14.29 22.50 -6.92
N PRO A 916 -15.02 22.78 -5.82
CA PRO A 916 -14.76 22.19 -4.50
C PRO A 916 -14.62 20.67 -4.48
N ASP A 917 -15.33 19.95 -5.35
CA ASP A 917 -15.25 18.48 -5.44
C ASP A 917 -13.90 18.04 -6.02
N ARG A 918 -13.38 18.78 -7.00
CA ARG A 918 -12.05 18.55 -7.55
C ARG A 918 -10.96 18.93 -6.55
N ALA A 919 -11.18 19.99 -5.76
CA ALA A 919 -10.22 20.44 -4.75
C ALA A 919 -9.97 19.41 -3.64
N ALA A 920 -10.93 18.54 -3.35
CA ALA A 920 -10.77 17.47 -2.36
C ALA A 920 -9.81 16.36 -2.80
N SER A 921 -9.67 16.14 -4.12
CA SER A 921 -8.78 15.13 -4.71
C SER A 921 -7.50 15.71 -5.32
N MET A 922 -7.36 17.04 -5.35
CA MET A 922 -6.20 17.69 -5.93
C MET A 922 -4.99 17.51 -5.03
N THR A 923 -4.06 16.68 -5.49
CA THR A 923 -2.71 16.61 -4.97
C THR A 923 -1.87 17.72 -5.59
N ARG A 924 -0.69 17.95 -5.03
CA ARG A 924 0.31 18.87 -5.62
C ARG A 924 0.68 18.49 -7.07
N LYS A 925 0.56 17.22 -7.45
CA LYS A 925 0.86 16.74 -8.81
C LYS A 925 -0.21 17.17 -9.83
N ASP A 926 -1.41 17.51 -9.36
CA ASP A 926 -2.56 17.86 -10.20
C ASP A 926 -2.65 19.38 -10.49
N LEU A 927 -1.79 20.18 -9.87
CA LEU A 927 -1.70 21.63 -10.07
C LEU A 927 -0.73 21.95 -11.21
N SER A 928 -1.16 22.82 -12.14
CA SER A 928 -0.35 23.19 -13.30
C SER A 928 0.82 24.08 -12.89
N ILE A 929 1.83 24.22 -13.76
CA ILE A 929 2.94 25.17 -13.56
C ILE A 929 2.43 26.61 -13.39
N GLU A 930 1.30 26.95 -14.02
CA GLU A 930 0.67 28.27 -13.92
C GLU A 930 0.08 28.54 -12.52
N ASP A 931 -0.33 27.48 -11.80
CA ASP A 931 -0.83 27.55 -10.41
C ASP A 931 0.29 27.72 -9.37
N ILE A 932 1.54 27.37 -9.71
CA ILE A 932 2.70 27.43 -8.79
C ILE A 932 3.08 28.88 -8.43
N ASN A 933 2.88 29.82 -9.35
CA ASN A 933 3.26 31.22 -9.15
C ASN A 933 2.39 31.92 -8.07
N PRO A 934 1.04 31.86 -8.13
CA PRO A 934 0.17 32.35 -7.06
C PRO A 934 0.48 31.73 -5.69
N MET A 935 0.80 30.44 -5.64
CA MET A 935 1.15 29.76 -4.39
C MET A 935 2.45 30.28 -3.78
N THR A 936 3.45 30.56 -4.63
CA THR A 936 4.73 31.14 -4.19
C THR A 936 4.50 32.54 -3.63
N ALA A 937 3.67 33.36 -4.28
CA ALA A 937 3.30 34.68 -3.80
C ALA A 937 2.53 34.62 -2.46
N MET A 938 1.59 33.69 -2.31
CA MET A 938 0.86 33.50 -1.04
C MET A 938 1.79 33.06 0.09
N ARG A 939 2.75 32.16 -0.20
CA ARG A 939 3.79 31.78 0.75
C ARG A 939 4.64 32.99 1.18
N GLU A 940 5.13 33.78 0.22
CA GLU A 940 5.93 34.98 0.50
C GLU A 940 5.15 36.00 1.35
N GLU A 941 3.85 36.17 1.08
CA GLU A 941 2.97 37.02 1.89
C GLU A 941 2.88 36.52 3.34
N ILE A 942 2.65 35.22 3.53
CA ILE A 942 2.60 34.61 4.87
C ILE A 942 3.95 34.79 5.58
N GLU A 943 5.07 34.55 4.90
CA GLU A 943 6.41 34.76 5.47
C GLU A 943 6.63 36.21 5.92
N GLN A 944 6.19 37.18 5.12
CA GLN A 944 6.27 38.60 5.46
C GLN A 944 5.41 38.95 6.67
N GLN A 945 4.20 38.40 6.76
CA GLN A 945 3.29 38.61 7.89
C GLN A 945 3.81 37.95 9.18
N LEU A 946 4.39 36.75 9.08
CA LEU A 946 5.02 36.07 10.22
C LEU A 946 6.24 36.81 10.75
N ALA A 947 6.98 37.53 9.91
CA ALA A 947 8.09 38.36 10.33
C ALA A 947 7.64 39.56 11.19
N ALA A 948 6.41 40.05 10.98
CA ALA A 948 5.82 41.15 11.74
C ALA A 948 5.26 40.73 13.11
N LEU A 949 5.11 39.43 13.38
CA LEU A 949 4.68 38.88 14.67
C LEU A 949 5.84 38.63 15.66
N ASN A 950 7.10 38.77 15.21
CA ASN A 950 8.28 38.79 16.07
C ASN A 950 8.37 40.13 16.80
#